data_AF-A0AAG5DIG1-F1
#
_entry.id   AF-A0AAG5DIG1-F1
#
_cell.length_a   1.000
_cell.length_b   1.000
_cell.length_c   1.000
_cell.angle_alpha   90.00
_cell.angle_beta   90.00
_cell.angle_gamma   90.00
#
_symmetry.space_group_name_H-M   'P 1'
#
loop_
_entity.id
_entity.type
_entity.pdbx_description
1 polymer ?
#
loop_
_entity_poly.entity_id
_entity_poly.type
_entity_poly.pdbx_seq_one_letter_code
_entity_poly.pdbx_strand_id
1 'polypeptide(L)'
;MGRTKNGKESIDGDALKELNGGAENGVGGDGEETALAMATIGQIKAKSRPGLLPRNGGGDPDDGEQRETWSGKVDFLLSVIGFAVDLANVWRFPYLCYKNGGGAFLVPYGVMLLVGGIPLFYMELALGQFNRKGAITCWGRLVPLFKGIGYAVVLIAFYVDFYYNVIIAWSLRFFFASFTDSLPWTHCSNAWNTPECQPFGFSNSTEAATVSNRTTAALAANITATATVASETRFASAASEYFNRYILELHKSEGIHDLGAIKWDMVLCLLAVYLICYFSLWKGISTSGKVVWFTALFPYAVLLILLVRGITLPGSAEGILYYLRPNFDCIYNAQVWVDAATQVFFSLGPGFGVLLAYASYNKYHNNVYKDALLTSFINSATSFVAGFVIFSVLGYMAHASGQSIQDVATEGPGLVFVVYPAAIATMPGSIFWALIFFMMLLTLGLDSSFGGSEAIITALSDEFPKIGRNREIFVAILFSLYFVVGIASCTQGGFYFFQLLDRYAAGYSILIAVLFESIAVSWIYGTERFCNDIKDMIGFAPGIYWRVCWKFVAPLFLLFIIIYGLIGHEPLSYEDYIYPAWANVLGWCIAGSSMIMIPLMAFYKLIVTKGTFRQRMKILTTPWRDQQMAVNGVTIEPAQVRLTHSDEGEEV
;
A
#
# COMPACT_ATOMS: atom_id res chain seq x y z
N MET A 1 64.60 36.02 -1.15
CA MET A 1 63.95 35.89 -2.47
C MET A 1 62.46 35.78 -2.21
N GLY A 2 61.70 36.88 -2.06
CA GLY A 2 61.36 37.84 -3.11
C GLY A 2 60.22 37.24 -3.96
N ARG A 3 58.97 37.71 -3.97
CA ARG A 3 58.38 38.93 -3.40
C ARG A 3 56.85 38.81 -3.62
N THR A 4 56.05 38.93 -2.55
CA THR A 4 54.94 39.91 -2.39
C THR A 4 53.64 39.77 -3.22
N LYS A 5 52.43 40.13 -2.75
CA LYS A 5 51.95 40.83 -1.54
C LYS A 5 50.41 40.74 -1.44
N ASN A 6 49.92 40.66 -0.20
CA ASN A 6 48.79 41.39 0.45
C ASN A 6 47.39 41.39 -0.20
N GLY A 7 46.27 41.16 0.48
CA GLY A 7 45.98 41.12 1.91
C GLY A 7 45.34 42.42 2.43
N LYS A 8 44.23 42.26 3.17
CA LYS A 8 43.55 43.17 4.15
C LYS A 8 42.44 44.09 3.63
N GLU A 9 41.19 43.89 4.12
CA GLU A 9 40.50 44.55 5.29
C GLU A 9 39.96 45.95 4.89
N SER A 10 38.87 46.53 5.38
CA SER A 10 37.73 46.19 6.24
C SER A 10 36.90 47.50 6.39
N ILE A 11 35.58 47.39 6.61
CA ILE A 11 34.76 48.27 7.49
C ILE A 11 34.32 49.70 7.02
N ASP A 12 33.07 50.00 7.42
CA ASP A 12 32.33 51.29 7.52
C ASP A 12 31.94 52.01 6.21
N GLY A 13 30.81 52.72 6.11
CA GLY A 13 29.83 53.17 7.10
C GLY A 13 28.74 54.01 6.40
N ASP A 14 27.81 54.49 7.20
CA ASP A 14 26.50 55.09 6.92
C ASP A 14 26.36 56.29 5.96
N ALA A 15 25.11 56.40 5.45
CA ALA A 15 24.24 57.58 5.28
C ALA A 15 24.59 58.73 4.30
N LEU A 16 23.58 59.06 3.47
CA LEU A 16 23.04 60.41 3.12
C LEU A 16 22.02 60.21 1.97
N LYS A 17 20.69 60.36 2.14
CA LYS A 17 19.90 61.63 2.09
C LYS A 17 20.42 62.57 0.99
N GLU A 18 19.64 63.08 0.03
CA GLU A 18 18.37 63.79 0.17
C GLU A 18 17.92 64.33 -1.22
N LEU A 19 16.74 64.98 -1.26
CA LEU A 19 16.22 65.95 -2.24
C LEU A 19 15.37 65.37 -3.39
N ASN A 20 14.03 65.44 -3.25
CA ASN A 20 13.13 66.58 -3.55
C ASN A 20 12.58 66.46 -4.99
N GLY A 21 11.30 66.66 -5.29
CA GLY A 21 10.14 67.10 -4.53
C GLY A 21 8.89 66.84 -5.40
N GLY A 22 7.72 66.63 -4.78
CA GLY A 22 6.60 67.58 -4.90
C GLY A 22 5.59 67.11 -5.96
N ALA A 23 4.42 66.62 -5.54
CA ALA A 23 3.17 67.39 -5.47
C ALA A 23 2.56 67.61 -6.87
N GLU A 24 1.29 67.36 -7.18
CA GLU A 24 0.07 67.28 -6.38
C GLU A 24 -1.10 66.91 -7.34
N ASN A 25 -2.13 66.28 -6.78
CA ASN A 25 -3.57 66.46 -7.06
C ASN A 25 -4.21 66.11 -8.42
N GLY A 26 -5.30 65.33 -8.33
CA GLY A 26 -6.40 65.42 -9.29
C GLY A 26 -7.30 64.17 -9.44
N VAL A 27 -8.29 64.00 -8.54
CA VAL A 27 -9.72 63.68 -8.78
C VAL A 27 -10.02 62.69 -9.95
N GLY A 28 -10.57 61.49 -9.77
CA GLY A 28 -11.88 61.19 -9.16
C GLY A 28 -12.97 61.13 -10.24
N GLY A 29 -13.52 59.94 -10.55
CA GLY A 29 -14.69 59.80 -11.44
C GLY A 29 -14.88 58.41 -12.02
N ASP A 30 -15.98 57.77 -11.61
CA ASP A 30 -16.49 56.44 -11.96
C ASP A 30 -16.76 56.21 -13.47
N GLY A 31 -16.83 54.93 -13.85
CA GLY A 31 -17.37 54.52 -15.16
C GLY A 31 -17.11 53.07 -15.52
N GLU A 32 -18.09 52.21 -15.24
CA GLU A 32 -18.22 50.83 -15.68
C GLU A 32 -18.11 50.62 -17.20
N GLU A 33 -17.68 49.40 -17.55
CA GLU A 33 -17.95 48.66 -18.78
C GLU A 33 -17.65 49.32 -20.13
N THR A 34 -16.65 48.80 -20.85
CA THR A 34 -16.94 47.95 -22.02
C THR A 34 -15.69 47.29 -22.59
N ALA A 35 -15.91 46.07 -23.07
CA ALA A 35 -14.94 45.18 -23.66
C ALA A 35 -14.27 45.74 -24.93
N LEU A 36 -13.10 45.15 -25.22
CA LEU A 36 -12.45 45.03 -26.53
C LEU A 36 -11.45 46.14 -26.92
N ALA A 37 -10.19 45.95 -26.50
CA ALA A 37 -9.00 46.52 -27.15
C ALA A 37 -7.89 45.45 -27.13
N MET A 38 -7.60 44.85 -28.28
CA MET A 38 -6.47 45.21 -29.16
C MET A 38 -5.12 44.77 -28.61
N ALA A 39 -4.59 43.73 -29.27
CA ALA A 39 -3.16 43.51 -29.37
C ALA A 39 -2.45 44.79 -29.83
N THR A 40 -1.40 45.21 -29.11
CA THR A 40 -0.21 45.85 -29.68
C THR A 40 0.99 45.61 -28.75
N ILE A 41 1.81 44.63 -29.15
CA ILE A 41 3.29 44.65 -29.23
C ILE A 41 4.05 45.51 -28.20
N GLY A 42 4.95 44.90 -27.41
CA GLY A 42 6.02 45.65 -26.76
C GLY A 42 6.85 44.97 -25.67
N GLN A 43 7.69 44.00 -26.05
CA GLN A 43 8.95 43.59 -25.37
C GLN A 43 8.91 42.92 -23.98
N ILE A 44 9.00 41.58 -24.00
CA ILE A 44 9.52 40.76 -22.90
C ILE A 44 11.04 40.61 -23.06
N LYS A 45 11.78 41.02 -22.03
CA LYS A 45 13.22 40.87 -21.88
C LYS A 45 13.51 39.45 -21.36
N ALA A 46 13.92 38.54 -22.24
CA ALA A 46 14.44 37.22 -21.85
C ALA A 46 15.83 37.37 -21.22
N LYS A 47 15.99 36.91 -19.98
CA LYS A 47 17.26 36.90 -19.25
C LYS A 47 18.01 35.60 -19.58
N SER A 48 19.14 35.75 -20.26
CA SER A 48 20.07 34.72 -20.70
C SER A 48 20.76 34.00 -19.53
N ARG A 49 20.90 32.66 -19.64
CA ARG A 49 21.86 31.86 -18.86
C ARG A 49 23.20 31.81 -19.63
N PRO A 50 24.37 31.73 -18.95
CA PRO A 50 25.67 31.76 -19.62
C PRO A 50 25.98 30.43 -20.31
N GLY A 51 26.64 30.53 -21.46
CA GLY A 51 26.92 29.41 -22.36
C GLY A 51 28.07 28.51 -21.94
N LEU A 52 27.99 27.25 -22.40
CA LEU A 52 29.12 26.34 -22.55
C LEU A 52 29.37 26.18 -24.07
N LEU A 53 30.64 26.34 -24.48
CA LEU A 53 31.11 26.19 -25.86
C LEU A 53 30.91 24.76 -26.38
N PRO A 54 30.72 24.56 -27.71
CA PRO A 54 30.52 23.25 -28.30
C PRO A 54 31.86 22.50 -28.42
N ARG A 55 31.94 21.31 -27.84
CA ARG A 55 33.04 20.38 -28.08
C ARG A 55 32.63 19.44 -29.20
N ASN A 56 33.32 19.52 -30.34
CA ASN A 56 33.19 18.58 -31.45
C ASN A 56 33.43 17.14 -30.97
N GLY A 57 32.48 16.27 -31.28
CA GLY A 57 32.56 14.82 -31.14
C GLY A 57 31.21 14.24 -31.57
N GLY A 58 31.17 13.58 -32.73
CA GLY A 58 29.97 12.90 -33.22
C GLY A 58 29.52 11.85 -32.21
N GLY A 59 28.34 12.06 -31.65
CA GLY A 59 27.64 11.14 -30.76
C GLY A 59 26.18 11.06 -31.19
N ASP A 60 25.69 9.84 -31.31
CA ASP A 60 24.34 9.44 -31.69
C ASP A 60 23.26 10.16 -30.86
N PRO A 61 22.09 10.54 -31.40
CA PRO A 61 21.06 11.26 -30.64
C PRO A 61 20.29 10.42 -29.60
N ASP A 62 20.65 9.16 -29.33
CA ASP A 62 19.90 8.25 -28.45
C ASP A 62 20.64 7.90 -27.13
N ASP A 63 21.76 8.55 -26.82
CA ASP A 63 22.48 8.30 -25.57
C ASP A 63 21.91 9.14 -24.40
N GLY A 64 20.88 8.57 -23.76
CA GLY A 64 20.65 8.69 -22.31
C GLY A 64 19.83 9.88 -21.79
N GLU A 65 18.51 9.81 -21.86
CA GLU A 65 17.68 10.50 -20.86
C GLU A 65 18.04 9.97 -19.46
N GLN A 66 18.72 10.80 -18.66
CA GLN A 66 19.07 10.49 -17.27
C GLN A 66 17.78 10.26 -16.46
N ARG A 67 17.41 9.00 -16.21
CA ARG A 67 16.32 8.65 -15.29
C ARG A 67 16.62 9.27 -13.93
N GLU A 68 15.63 9.95 -13.36
CA GLU A 68 15.70 10.48 -12.00
C GLU A 68 16.10 9.38 -11.01
N THR A 69 16.83 9.74 -9.96
CA THR A 69 17.20 8.82 -8.88
C THR A 69 16.81 9.40 -7.53
N TRP A 70 16.59 8.53 -6.55
CA TRP A 70 16.35 8.93 -5.16
C TRP A 70 17.39 9.95 -4.66
N SER A 71 16.94 10.92 -3.85
CA SER A 71 17.81 11.98 -3.33
C SER A 71 18.83 11.41 -2.33
N GLY A 72 18.41 10.40 -1.55
CA GLY A 72 19.26 9.57 -0.72
C GLY A 72 18.81 8.11 -0.68
N LYS A 73 19.70 7.23 -0.21
CA LYS A 73 19.39 5.80 0.00
C LYS A 73 18.30 5.58 1.06
N VAL A 74 18.25 6.45 2.05
CA VAL A 74 17.24 6.38 3.13
C VAL A 74 15.84 6.67 2.57
N ASP A 75 15.70 7.60 1.63
CA ASP A 75 14.41 7.88 0.98
C ASP A 75 13.84 6.61 0.33
N PHE A 76 14.66 5.89 -0.44
CA PHE A 76 14.27 4.61 -1.02
C PHE A 76 13.87 3.58 0.04
N LEU A 77 14.70 3.40 1.08
CA LEU A 77 14.42 2.43 2.14
C LEU A 77 13.12 2.77 2.88
N LEU A 78 12.90 4.04 3.21
CA LEU A 78 11.68 4.49 3.89
C LEU A 78 10.46 4.37 2.98
N SER A 79 10.57 4.65 1.67
CA SER A 79 9.48 4.42 0.73
C SER A 79 9.10 2.94 0.63
N VAL A 80 10.09 2.03 0.57
CA VAL A 80 9.82 0.58 0.55
C VAL A 80 9.26 0.08 1.88
N ILE A 81 9.79 0.58 3.01
CA ILE A 81 9.27 0.22 4.35
C ILE A 81 7.85 0.74 4.54
N GLY A 82 7.57 1.99 4.20
CA GLY A 82 6.24 2.59 4.32
C GLY A 82 5.22 1.91 3.40
N PHE A 83 5.63 1.45 2.21
CA PHE A 83 4.76 0.64 1.37
C PHE A 83 4.43 -0.72 2.00
N ALA A 84 5.44 -1.43 2.50
CA ALA A 84 5.27 -2.77 3.05
C ALA A 84 4.59 -2.79 4.43
N VAL A 85 4.80 -1.74 5.24
CA VAL A 85 4.23 -1.61 6.58
C VAL A 85 2.93 -0.83 6.51
N ASP A 86 1.82 -1.53 6.55
CA ASP A 86 0.48 -0.99 6.39
C ASP A 86 -0.45 -1.38 7.55
N LEU A 87 -1.75 -1.19 7.37
CA LEU A 87 -2.75 -1.60 8.36
C LEU A 87 -2.78 -3.11 8.58
N ALA A 88 -2.40 -3.95 7.59
CA ALA A 88 -2.36 -5.40 7.72
C ALA A 88 -1.36 -5.88 8.77
N ASN A 89 -0.27 -5.13 8.99
CA ASN A 89 0.68 -5.40 10.07
C ASN A 89 0.04 -5.25 11.46
N VAL A 90 -0.95 -4.35 11.60
CA VAL A 90 -1.61 -4.03 12.88
C VAL A 90 -2.85 -4.88 13.09
N TRP A 91 -3.74 -5.00 12.10
CA TRP A 91 -5.07 -5.57 12.31
C TRP A 91 -5.24 -7.05 11.92
N ARG A 92 -4.24 -7.65 11.26
CA ARG A 92 -4.37 -8.99 10.68
C ARG A 92 -3.31 -9.94 11.21
N PHE A 93 -2.03 -9.57 11.14
CA PHE A 93 -0.97 -10.42 11.68
C PHE A 93 -1.18 -10.80 13.16
N PRO A 94 -1.51 -9.85 14.07
CA PRO A 94 -1.74 -10.21 15.48
C PRO A 94 -2.92 -11.17 15.66
N TYR A 95 -4.01 -10.93 14.92
CA TYR A 95 -5.18 -11.80 14.93
C TYR A 95 -4.85 -13.21 14.44
N LEU A 96 -4.07 -13.34 13.35
CA LEU A 96 -3.65 -14.63 12.82
C LEU A 96 -2.74 -15.40 13.78
N CYS A 97 -1.82 -14.71 14.47
CA CYS A 97 -1.05 -15.34 15.55
C CYS A 97 -1.99 -15.95 16.60
N TYR A 98 -2.94 -15.16 17.11
CA TYR A 98 -3.90 -15.62 18.11
C TYR A 98 -4.75 -16.80 17.63
N LYS A 99 -5.38 -16.67 16.45
CA LYS A 99 -6.25 -17.70 15.85
C LYS A 99 -5.49 -19.01 15.59
N ASN A 100 -4.23 -18.94 15.18
CA ASN A 100 -3.47 -20.08 14.67
C ASN A 100 -2.43 -20.63 15.66
N GLY A 101 -2.70 -20.54 16.96
CA GLY A 101 -1.90 -21.19 18.01
C GLY A 101 -0.80 -20.33 18.61
N GLY A 102 -0.99 -19.01 18.66
CA GLY A 102 -0.12 -18.04 19.29
C GLY A 102 1.29 -18.05 18.71
N GLY A 103 2.29 -18.23 19.58
CA GLY A 103 3.71 -18.27 19.19
C GLY A 103 4.06 -19.43 18.25
N ALA A 104 3.25 -20.51 18.21
CA ALA A 104 3.47 -21.62 17.28
C ALA A 104 3.26 -21.18 15.82
N PHE A 105 2.41 -20.19 15.55
CA PHE A 105 2.17 -19.63 14.21
C PHE A 105 3.43 -18.97 13.61
N LEU A 106 4.38 -18.54 14.43
CA LEU A 106 5.64 -17.95 13.95
C LEU A 106 6.48 -18.95 13.15
N VAL A 107 6.30 -20.25 13.36
CA VAL A 107 6.98 -21.30 12.58
C VAL A 107 6.48 -21.33 11.13
N PRO A 108 5.19 -21.59 10.84
CA PRO A 108 4.69 -21.55 9.47
C PRO A 108 4.86 -20.17 8.83
N TYR A 109 4.64 -19.07 9.58
CA TYR A 109 4.91 -17.73 9.08
C TYR A 109 6.37 -17.53 8.66
N GLY A 110 7.33 -17.89 9.52
CA GLY A 110 8.77 -17.75 9.25
C GLY A 110 9.24 -18.63 8.08
N VAL A 111 8.74 -19.87 7.97
CA VAL A 111 9.03 -20.74 6.83
C VAL A 111 8.52 -20.12 5.53
N MET A 112 7.25 -19.70 5.50
CA MET A 112 6.64 -19.10 4.30
C MET A 112 7.30 -17.77 3.93
N LEU A 113 7.73 -16.99 4.93
CA LEU A 113 8.50 -15.75 4.74
C LEU A 113 9.85 -16.03 4.07
N LEU A 114 10.61 -17.00 4.58
CA LEU A 114 11.93 -17.31 4.05
C LEU A 114 11.87 -17.89 2.64
N VAL A 115 10.97 -18.85 2.39
CA VAL A 115 10.99 -19.64 1.14
C VAL A 115 10.12 -19.06 0.02
N GLY A 116 9.11 -18.24 0.36
CA GLY A 116 8.17 -17.64 -0.59
C GLY A 116 8.27 -16.12 -0.63
N GLY A 117 7.99 -15.46 0.50
CA GLY A 117 7.89 -14.01 0.60
C GLY A 117 9.16 -13.25 0.21
N ILE A 118 10.26 -13.44 0.96
CA ILE A 118 11.52 -12.73 0.75
C ILE A 118 12.11 -13.02 -0.65
N PRO A 119 12.09 -14.26 -1.18
CA PRO A 119 12.55 -14.52 -2.55
C PRO A 119 11.77 -13.73 -3.60
N LEU A 120 10.43 -13.70 -3.54
CA LEU A 120 9.63 -12.94 -4.50
C LEU A 120 9.86 -11.42 -4.36
N PHE A 121 9.93 -10.93 -3.13
CA PHE A 121 10.24 -9.54 -2.83
C PHE A 121 11.61 -9.11 -3.37
N TYR A 122 12.64 -9.93 -3.14
CA TYR A 122 13.99 -9.69 -3.66
C TYR A 122 14.04 -9.75 -5.19
N MET A 123 13.32 -10.70 -5.81
CA MET A 123 13.23 -10.82 -7.26
C MET A 123 12.72 -9.53 -7.89
N GLU A 124 11.60 -8.99 -7.40
CA GLU A 124 10.98 -7.79 -7.97
C GLU A 124 11.85 -6.54 -7.80
N LEU A 125 12.45 -6.35 -6.62
CA LEU A 125 13.39 -5.25 -6.39
C LEU A 125 14.61 -5.33 -7.31
N ALA A 126 15.21 -6.50 -7.45
CA ALA A 126 16.35 -6.69 -8.36
C ALA A 126 15.95 -6.45 -9.82
N LEU A 127 14.77 -6.93 -10.23
CA LEU A 127 14.23 -6.76 -11.57
C LEU A 127 14.01 -5.29 -11.91
N GLY A 128 13.42 -4.52 -10.98
CA GLY A 128 13.21 -3.09 -11.13
C GLY A 128 14.51 -2.31 -11.26
N GLN A 129 15.47 -2.55 -10.35
CA GLN A 129 16.76 -1.85 -10.36
C GLN A 129 17.57 -2.13 -11.63
N PHE A 130 17.56 -3.37 -12.10
CA PHE A 130 18.29 -3.77 -13.30
C PHE A 130 17.70 -3.15 -14.56
N ASN A 131 16.39 -3.27 -14.76
CA ASN A 131 15.74 -2.83 -16.00
C ASN A 131 15.51 -1.32 -16.07
N ARG A 132 15.55 -0.62 -14.92
CA ARG A 132 15.39 0.85 -14.80
C ARG A 132 14.16 1.39 -15.52
N LYS A 133 13.05 0.64 -15.48
CA LYS A 133 11.75 0.95 -16.10
C LYS A 133 10.60 0.46 -15.23
N GLY A 134 9.45 1.11 -15.33
CA GLY A 134 8.21 0.71 -14.67
C GLY A 134 7.64 -0.60 -15.20
N ALA A 135 6.62 -1.14 -14.52
CA ALA A 135 6.18 -2.53 -14.68
C ALA A 135 5.88 -2.94 -16.14
N ILE A 136 5.09 -2.16 -16.88
CA ILE A 136 4.70 -2.48 -18.27
C ILE A 136 5.92 -2.58 -19.19
N THR A 137 6.77 -1.57 -19.18
CA THR A 137 7.96 -1.52 -20.05
C THR A 137 9.03 -2.51 -19.59
N CYS A 138 9.17 -2.74 -18.28
CA CYS A 138 10.08 -3.75 -17.72
C CYS A 138 9.73 -5.15 -18.22
N TRP A 139 8.48 -5.60 -18.05
CA TRP A 139 8.04 -6.90 -18.55
C TRP A 139 8.14 -7.01 -20.07
N GLY A 140 7.85 -5.92 -20.80
CA GLY A 140 8.02 -5.86 -22.25
C GLY A 140 9.48 -5.99 -22.73
N ARG A 141 10.45 -5.51 -21.95
CA ARG A 141 11.90 -5.65 -22.25
C ARG A 141 12.47 -6.99 -21.81
N LEU A 142 11.93 -7.56 -20.74
CA LEU A 142 12.35 -8.84 -20.19
C LEU A 142 11.87 -10.01 -21.05
N VAL A 143 10.55 -10.14 -21.21
CA VAL A 143 9.90 -11.20 -21.99
C VAL A 143 8.73 -10.57 -22.75
N PRO A 144 8.93 -10.10 -23.99
CA PRO A 144 7.90 -9.41 -24.77
C PRO A 144 6.56 -10.17 -24.88
N LEU A 145 6.59 -11.51 -24.88
CA LEU A 145 5.41 -12.38 -24.85
C LEU A 145 4.52 -12.11 -23.63
N PHE A 146 5.14 -11.87 -22.47
CA PHE A 146 4.48 -11.68 -21.19
C PHE A 146 4.46 -10.21 -20.74
N LYS A 147 4.53 -9.28 -21.69
CA LYS A 147 4.25 -7.85 -21.43
C LYS A 147 2.89 -7.63 -20.73
N GLY A 148 1.93 -8.54 -20.94
CA GLY A 148 0.63 -8.53 -20.27
C GLY A 148 0.69 -8.58 -18.75
N ILE A 149 1.75 -9.13 -18.15
CA ILE A 149 1.92 -9.14 -16.69
C ILE A 149 2.00 -7.70 -16.15
N GLY A 150 2.78 -6.84 -16.80
CA GLY A 150 2.88 -5.43 -16.39
C GLY A 150 1.55 -4.68 -16.50
N TYR A 151 0.70 -4.98 -17.49
CA TYR A 151 -0.65 -4.41 -17.56
C TYR A 151 -1.58 -4.95 -16.47
N ALA A 152 -1.53 -6.25 -16.18
CA ALA A 152 -2.32 -6.87 -15.13
C ALA A 152 -1.99 -6.25 -13.76
N VAL A 153 -0.71 -6.14 -13.43
CA VAL A 153 -0.22 -5.58 -12.17
C VAL A 153 -0.61 -4.10 -12.00
N VAL A 154 -0.46 -3.29 -13.05
CA VAL A 154 -0.88 -1.87 -13.02
C VAL A 154 -2.40 -1.74 -12.84
N LEU A 155 -3.19 -2.60 -13.47
CA LEU A 155 -4.65 -2.58 -13.33
C LEU A 155 -5.09 -3.04 -11.93
N ILE A 156 -4.40 -4.00 -11.32
CA ILE A 156 -4.64 -4.43 -9.94
C ILE A 156 -4.40 -3.25 -8.98
N ALA A 157 -3.24 -2.58 -9.08
CA ALA A 157 -2.95 -1.40 -8.27
C ALA A 157 -4.00 -0.30 -8.47
N PHE A 158 -4.46 -0.12 -9.71
CA PHE A 158 -5.52 0.84 -10.04
C PHE A 158 -6.85 0.54 -9.35
N TYR A 159 -7.23 -0.75 -9.23
CA TYR A 159 -8.44 -1.13 -8.50
C TYR A 159 -8.29 -1.00 -7.00
N VAL A 160 -7.10 -1.27 -6.44
CA VAL A 160 -6.85 -1.13 -5.00
C VAL A 160 -7.02 0.30 -4.53
N ASP A 161 -6.53 1.28 -5.30
CA ASP A 161 -6.66 2.69 -4.94
C ASP A 161 -8.13 3.17 -4.88
N PHE A 162 -9.09 2.50 -5.53
CA PHE A 162 -10.52 2.85 -5.42
C PHE A 162 -11.13 2.61 -4.04
N TYR A 163 -10.63 1.62 -3.29
CA TYR A 163 -11.23 1.23 -2.00
C TYR A 163 -10.28 1.46 -0.82
N TYR A 164 -8.97 1.29 -1.01
CA TYR A 164 -8.00 1.40 0.08
C TYR A 164 -7.96 2.81 0.70
N ASN A 165 -8.04 3.85 -0.13
CA ASN A 165 -8.05 5.25 0.30
C ASN A 165 -9.26 5.62 1.20
N VAL A 166 -10.33 4.82 1.17
CA VAL A 166 -11.51 5.00 2.02
C VAL A 166 -11.16 4.68 3.49
N ILE A 167 -10.26 3.73 3.74
CA ILE A 167 -9.79 3.40 5.09
C ILE A 167 -9.01 4.57 5.69
N ILE A 168 -8.22 5.25 4.85
CA ILE A 168 -7.49 6.46 5.24
C ILE A 168 -8.49 7.59 5.53
N ALA A 169 -9.56 7.71 4.73
CA ALA A 169 -10.63 8.67 4.97
C ALA A 169 -11.38 8.38 6.28
N TRP A 170 -11.66 7.11 6.63
CA TRP A 170 -12.21 6.74 7.94
C TRP A 170 -11.25 7.13 9.06
N SER A 171 -9.96 6.85 8.91
CA SER A 171 -8.93 7.24 9.89
C SER A 171 -8.91 8.76 10.11
N LEU A 172 -8.98 9.55 9.03
CA LEU A 172 -9.07 11.00 9.10
C LEU A 172 -10.38 11.48 9.75
N ARG A 173 -11.50 10.82 9.45
CA ARG A 173 -12.81 11.14 10.02
C ARG A 173 -12.85 10.90 11.54
N PHE A 174 -12.25 9.81 12.01
CA PHE A 174 -12.08 9.52 13.43
C PHE A 174 -11.07 10.45 14.12
N PHE A 175 -9.99 10.82 13.42
CA PHE A 175 -9.04 11.82 13.90
C PHE A 175 -9.74 13.15 14.17
N PHE A 176 -10.54 13.65 13.23
CA PHE A 176 -11.31 14.88 13.44
C PHE A 176 -12.41 14.73 14.50
N ALA A 177 -13.04 13.57 14.59
CA ALA A 177 -14.03 13.29 15.65
C ALA A 177 -13.42 13.26 17.07
N SER A 178 -12.10 13.10 17.18
CA SER A 178 -11.40 13.00 18.46
C SER A 178 -11.12 14.36 19.11
N PHE A 179 -11.32 15.48 18.41
CA PHE A 179 -11.16 16.84 18.97
C PHE A 179 -12.40 17.25 19.78
N THR A 180 -12.56 16.64 20.94
CA THR A 180 -13.71 16.83 21.85
C THR A 180 -13.27 16.59 23.30
N ASP A 181 -14.02 17.09 24.27
CA ASP A 181 -13.79 16.83 25.70
C ASP A 181 -14.17 15.39 26.09
N SER A 182 -15.12 14.79 25.38
CA SER A 182 -15.55 13.40 25.58
C SER A 182 -15.73 12.69 24.24
N LEU A 183 -15.10 11.53 24.09
CA LEU A 183 -15.11 10.77 22.84
C LEU A 183 -16.52 10.23 22.54
N PRO A 184 -17.02 10.38 21.30
CA PRO A 184 -18.43 10.12 20.99
C PRO A 184 -18.81 8.62 21.01
N TRP A 185 -17.83 7.72 20.92
CA TRP A 185 -18.03 6.26 20.99
C TRP A 185 -18.00 5.69 22.42
N THR A 186 -18.03 6.54 23.45
CA THR A 186 -17.92 6.10 24.86
C THR A 186 -19.26 5.68 25.47
N HIS A 187 -20.37 6.31 25.06
CA HIS A 187 -21.68 6.16 25.71
C HIS A 187 -22.79 5.77 24.72
N CYS A 188 -23.86 5.17 25.24
CA CYS A 188 -25.05 4.77 24.48
C CYS A 188 -26.18 5.84 24.47
N SER A 189 -25.91 7.06 24.92
CA SER A 189 -26.92 8.12 25.08
C SER A 189 -27.02 9.07 23.88
N ASN A 190 -26.49 8.70 22.73
CA ASN A 190 -26.49 9.54 21.54
C ASN A 190 -27.69 9.26 20.63
N ALA A 191 -27.99 10.19 19.72
CA ALA A 191 -29.13 10.09 18.81
C ALA A 191 -29.07 8.92 17.82
N TRP A 192 -27.87 8.39 17.53
CA TRP A 192 -27.69 7.24 16.64
C TRP A 192 -27.80 5.89 17.36
N ASN A 193 -27.84 5.89 18.70
CA ASN A 193 -27.84 4.66 19.47
C ASN A 193 -29.21 3.97 19.46
N THR A 194 -29.19 2.63 19.53
CA THR A 194 -30.41 1.83 19.68
C THR A 194 -30.66 1.46 21.15
N PRO A 195 -31.88 1.02 21.52
CA PRO A 195 -32.14 0.49 22.86
C PRO A 195 -31.30 -0.74 23.24
N GLU A 196 -30.71 -1.42 22.25
CA GLU A 196 -29.87 -2.60 22.43
C GLU A 196 -28.40 -2.23 22.65
N CYS A 197 -28.05 -0.94 22.56
CA CYS A 197 -26.70 -0.45 22.80
C CYS A 197 -26.26 -0.76 24.23
N GLN A 198 -25.14 -1.45 24.34
CA GLN A 198 -24.49 -1.65 25.63
C GLN A 198 -23.18 -0.86 25.68
N PRO A 199 -22.92 -0.11 26.78
CA PRO A 199 -21.56 0.32 27.05
C PRO A 199 -20.70 -0.95 27.18
N PHE A 200 -19.46 -0.92 26.69
CA PHE A 200 -18.53 -2.03 26.90
C PHE A 200 -18.49 -2.32 28.41
N GLY A 201 -18.89 -3.52 28.80
CA GLY A 201 -19.45 -3.80 30.12
C GLY A 201 -18.46 -3.61 31.27
N PHE A 202 -18.36 -2.40 31.83
CA PHE A 202 -17.89 -2.25 33.19
C PHE A 202 -19.06 -2.61 34.11
N SER A 203 -19.14 -3.89 34.49
CA SER A 203 -19.88 -4.25 35.70
C SER A 203 -19.16 -3.58 36.87
N ASN A 204 -19.61 -2.40 37.28
CA ASN A 204 -19.32 -1.90 38.61
C ASN A 204 -19.96 -2.87 39.59
N SER A 205 -19.20 -3.86 40.06
CA SER A 205 -19.57 -4.74 41.17
C SER A 205 -19.57 -3.98 42.51
N THR A 206 -20.02 -2.72 42.51
CA THR A 206 -20.10 -1.83 43.67
C THR A 206 -21.40 -1.05 43.77
N GLU A 207 -22.38 -1.26 42.87
CA GLU A 207 -23.76 -0.87 43.20
C GLU A 207 -24.49 -2.08 43.75
N ALA A 208 -24.63 -2.05 45.08
CA ALA A 208 -25.44 -2.97 45.84
C ALA A 208 -26.71 -3.32 45.07
N ALA A 209 -26.90 -4.62 44.85
CA ALA A 209 -28.18 -5.20 44.47
C ALA A 209 -29.22 -4.74 45.50
N THR A 210 -29.86 -3.60 45.22
CA THR A 210 -31.16 -3.28 45.78
C THR A 210 -32.09 -4.27 45.10
N VAL A 211 -32.32 -5.36 45.82
CA VAL A 211 -33.37 -6.35 45.58
C VAL A 211 -34.68 -5.58 45.45
N SER A 212 -35.00 -5.15 44.23
CA SER A 212 -36.32 -4.63 43.91
C SER A 212 -37.20 -5.86 43.74
N ASN A 213 -38.11 -6.04 44.70
CA ASN A 213 -39.11 -7.09 44.79
C ASN A 213 -39.79 -7.35 43.44
N ARG A 214 -39.30 -8.34 42.68
CA ARG A 214 -40.04 -8.98 41.58
C ARG A 214 -40.63 -10.29 42.08
N THR A 215 -41.53 -10.22 43.06
CA THR A 215 -42.31 -11.37 43.53
C THR A 215 -43.70 -11.48 42.88
N THR A 216 -44.02 -10.65 41.87
CA THR A 216 -45.35 -10.71 41.21
C THR A 216 -45.35 -11.17 39.74
N ALA A 217 -44.20 -11.53 39.16
CA ALA A 217 -44.13 -12.05 37.79
C ALA A 217 -43.74 -13.54 37.69
N ALA A 218 -43.59 -14.23 38.83
CA ALA A 218 -43.25 -15.67 38.87
C ALA A 218 -44.47 -16.59 38.96
N LEU A 219 -45.70 -16.05 38.91
CA LEU A 219 -46.95 -16.81 39.06
C LEU A 219 -47.80 -16.86 37.78
N ALA A 220 -47.18 -16.79 36.60
CA ALA A 220 -47.89 -16.93 35.32
C ALA A 220 -47.09 -17.69 34.24
N ALA A 221 -46.26 -18.65 34.63
CA ALA A 221 -45.56 -19.52 33.69
C ALA A 221 -45.67 -21.00 34.10
N ASN A 222 -46.90 -21.50 34.19
CA ASN A 222 -47.15 -22.93 34.09
C ASN A 222 -47.26 -23.31 32.60
N ILE A 223 -46.18 -23.87 32.08
CA ILE A 223 -46.15 -24.96 31.10
C ILE A 223 -47.07 -24.81 29.87
N THR A 224 -46.50 -24.22 28.82
CA THR A 224 -46.52 -24.81 27.47
C THR A 224 -45.13 -24.63 26.87
N ALA A 225 -44.35 -25.71 26.92
CA ALA A 225 -43.07 -25.83 26.26
C ALA A 225 -43.26 -25.83 24.75
N THR A 226 -43.27 -24.65 24.15
CA THR A 226 -42.73 -24.43 22.82
C THR A 226 -41.50 -23.58 23.02
N ALA A 227 -40.34 -24.22 22.98
CA ALA A 227 -39.06 -23.56 22.92
C ALA A 227 -38.99 -22.78 21.61
N THR A 228 -39.55 -21.58 21.59
CA THR A 228 -39.10 -20.55 20.67
C THR A 228 -37.68 -20.26 21.09
N VAL A 229 -36.74 -20.78 20.30
CA VAL A 229 -35.33 -20.38 20.29
C VAL A 229 -35.33 -18.86 20.44
N ALA A 230 -34.98 -18.38 21.62
CA ALA A 230 -34.71 -16.97 21.81
C ALA A 230 -33.52 -16.69 20.90
N SER A 231 -33.79 -16.03 19.78
CA SER A 231 -32.75 -15.49 18.90
C SER A 231 -31.79 -14.75 19.80
N GLU A 232 -30.53 -15.18 19.85
CA GLU A 232 -29.47 -14.47 20.56
C GLU A 232 -29.47 -13.03 20.05
N THR A 233 -29.97 -12.10 20.87
CA THR A 233 -29.92 -10.67 20.54
C THR A 233 -28.45 -10.26 20.66
N ARG A 234 -27.76 -10.14 19.52
CA ARG A 234 -26.39 -9.65 19.46
C ARG A 234 -26.36 -8.20 19.95
N PHE A 235 -25.98 -7.99 21.20
CA PHE A 235 -25.81 -6.64 21.75
C PHE A 235 -24.66 -5.93 21.02
N ALA A 236 -24.94 -4.78 20.42
CA ALA A 236 -23.92 -3.94 19.78
C ALA A 236 -23.28 -2.99 20.82
N SER A 237 -21.96 -2.87 20.78
CA SER A 237 -21.24 -1.94 21.66
C SER A 237 -21.43 -0.48 21.23
N ALA A 238 -21.29 0.48 22.16
CA ALA A 238 -21.34 1.92 21.85
C ALA A 238 -20.41 2.33 20.69
N ALA A 239 -19.20 1.75 20.62
CA ALA A 239 -18.26 2.00 19.52
C ALA A 239 -18.68 1.34 18.21
N SER A 240 -19.29 0.14 18.26
CA SER A 240 -19.82 -0.52 17.08
C SER A 240 -20.97 0.29 16.47
N GLU A 241 -21.88 0.80 17.30
CA GLU A 241 -22.97 1.65 16.83
C GLU A 241 -22.46 3.00 16.33
N TYR A 242 -21.44 3.58 16.96
CA TYR A 242 -20.81 4.80 16.44
C TYR A 242 -20.24 4.57 15.03
N PHE A 243 -19.51 3.48 14.81
CA PHE A 243 -18.96 3.19 13.49
C PHE A 243 -20.07 2.86 12.47
N ASN A 244 -20.92 1.88 12.75
CA ASN A 244 -21.92 1.40 11.79
C ASN A 244 -23.09 2.37 11.58
N ARG A 245 -23.57 3.04 12.64
CA ARG A 245 -24.78 3.86 12.58
C ARG A 245 -24.50 5.35 12.40
N TYR A 246 -23.38 5.86 12.88
CA TYR A 246 -23.03 7.29 12.73
C TYR A 246 -21.99 7.54 11.65
N ILE A 247 -20.83 6.89 11.68
CA ILE A 247 -19.78 7.11 10.66
C ILE A 247 -20.21 6.56 9.30
N LEU A 248 -20.60 5.30 9.23
CA LEU A 248 -20.99 4.64 7.97
C LEU A 248 -22.45 4.90 7.59
N GLU A 249 -23.36 4.95 8.59
CA GLU A 249 -24.81 4.90 8.37
C GLU A 249 -25.28 3.64 7.60
N LEU A 250 -24.57 2.52 7.77
CA LEU A 250 -24.79 1.27 7.05
C LEU A 250 -26.20 0.70 7.23
N HIS A 251 -26.80 0.90 8.41
CA HIS A 251 -28.17 0.50 8.73
C HIS A 251 -29.25 1.13 7.84
N LYS A 252 -28.94 2.17 7.06
CA LYS A 252 -29.86 2.80 6.11
C LYS A 252 -29.82 2.16 4.73
N SER A 253 -28.85 1.28 4.48
CA SER A 253 -28.69 0.55 3.23
C SER A 253 -29.14 -0.88 3.42
N GLU A 254 -29.97 -1.37 2.50
CA GLU A 254 -30.41 -2.78 2.47
C GLU A 254 -29.36 -3.71 1.82
N GLY A 255 -28.30 -3.16 1.22
CA GLY A 255 -27.28 -3.94 0.52
C GLY A 255 -26.57 -3.17 -0.59
N ILE A 256 -25.72 -3.85 -1.36
CA ILE A 256 -24.94 -3.22 -2.44
C ILE A 256 -25.80 -2.63 -3.58
N HIS A 257 -27.03 -3.10 -3.76
CA HIS A 257 -27.98 -2.54 -4.73
C HIS A 257 -28.55 -1.19 -4.30
N ASP A 258 -28.50 -0.88 -3.02
CA ASP A 258 -29.00 0.36 -2.43
C ASP A 258 -27.88 1.07 -1.67
N LEU A 259 -27.09 1.86 -2.41
CA LEU A 259 -26.01 2.64 -1.81
C LEU A 259 -26.53 3.79 -0.92
N GLY A 260 -27.80 4.19 -1.05
CA GLY A 260 -28.37 5.29 -0.29
C GLY A 260 -27.76 6.65 -0.59
N ALA A 261 -27.84 7.57 0.39
CA ALA A 261 -27.34 8.94 0.25
C ALA A 261 -25.81 9.04 0.34
N ILE A 262 -25.23 10.06 -0.29
CA ILE A 262 -23.81 10.39 -0.17
C ILE A 262 -23.55 11.10 1.16
N LYS A 263 -22.58 10.60 1.94
CA LYS A 263 -22.11 11.25 3.17
C LYS A 263 -21.03 12.28 2.86
N TRP A 264 -21.41 13.56 2.86
CA TRP A 264 -20.52 14.67 2.50
C TRP A 264 -19.32 14.86 3.44
N ASP A 265 -19.45 14.50 4.72
CA ASP A 265 -18.35 14.52 5.67
C ASP A 265 -17.27 13.48 5.31
N MET A 266 -17.69 12.29 4.88
CA MET A 266 -16.79 11.27 4.34
C MET A 266 -16.17 11.68 3.00
N VAL A 267 -16.95 12.30 2.10
CA VAL A 267 -16.44 12.83 0.82
C VAL A 267 -15.36 13.88 1.06
N LEU A 268 -15.52 14.77 2.05
CA LEU A 268 -14.51 15.76 2.40
C LEU A 268 -13.23 15.12 2.93
N CYS A 269 -13.34 14.08 3.76
CA CYS A 269 -12.19 13.31 4.25
C CYS A 269 -11.47 12.61 3.10
N LEU A 270 -12.21 11.98 2.18
CA LEU A 270 -11.63 11.32 1.01
C LEU A 270 -10.95 12.33 0.07
N LEU A 271 -11.54 13.50 -0.14
CA LEU A 271 -10.92 14.59 -0.90
C LEU A 271 -9.60 15.03 -0.25
N ALA A 272 -9.58 15.22 1.07
CA ALA A 272 -8.38 15.60 1.80
C ALA A 272 -7.26 14.55 1.64
N VAL A 273 -7.61 13.25 1.70
CA VAL A 273 -6.65 12.16 1.44
C VAL A 273 -6.06 12.25 0.04
N TYR A 274 -6.90 12.40 -1.01
CA TYR A 274 -6.39 12.51 -2.37
C TYR A 274 -5.58 13.79 -2.62
N LEU A 275 -5.89 14.89 -1.94
CA LEU A 275 -5.06 16.11 -1.99
C LEU A 275 -3.69 15.87 -1.38
N ILE A 276 -3.61 15.17 -0.24
CA ILE A 276 -2.33 14.76 0.38
C ILE A 276 -1.55 13.86 -0.58
N CYS A 277 -2.19 12.86 -1.18
CA CYS A 277 -1.56 11.98 -2.18
C CYS A 277 -1.07 12.77 -3.41
N TYR A 278 -1.88 13.71 -3.92
CA TYR A 278 -1.53 14.56 -5.07
C TYR A 278 -0.25 15.35 -4.82
N PHE A 279 -0.22 16.14 -3.74
CA PHE A 279 0.95 16.98 -3.43
C PHE A 279 2.18 16.16 -3.00
N SER A 280 2.00 14.91 -2.61
CA SER A 280 3.10 14.00 -2.31
C SER A 280 3.74 13.44 -3.60
N LEU A 281 2.93 13.08 -4.60
CA LEU A 281 3.37 12.39 -5.83
C LEU A 281 3.56 13.26 -7.08
N TRP A 282 3.02 14.48 -7.11
CA TRP A 282 3.03 15.36 -8.30
C TRP A 282 4.41 15.59 -8.91
N LYS A 283 5.44 15.81 -8.07
CA LYS A 283 6.85 16.01 -8.47
C LYS A 283 7.69 14.73 -8.40
N GLY A 284 7.03 13.57 -8.31
CA GLY A 284 7.68 12.27 -8.28
C GLY A 284 8.44 11.99 -7.00
N ILE A 285 9.48 11.17 -7.13
CA ILE A 285 10.29 10.68 -6.01
C ILE A 285 11.03 11.79 -5.26
N SER A 286 11.26 12.95 -5.89
CA SER A 286 11.89 14.11 -5.25
C SER A 286 11.09 14.70 -4.08
N THR A 287 9.75 14.63 -4.13
CA THR A 287 8.85 15.04 -3.05
C THR A 287 8.39 13.85 -2.23
N SER A 288 7.97 12.77 -2.91
CA SER A 288 7.48 11.56 -2.24
C SER A 288 8.53 11.00 -1.28
N GLY A 289 9.79 10.92 -1.71
CA GLY A 289 10.92 10.48 -0.88
C GLY A 289 11.21 11.34 0.36
N LYS A 290 10.66 12.57 0.44
CA LYS A 290 10.76 13.42 1.63
C LYS A 290 9.54 13.30 2.54
N VAL A 291 8.35 13.14 1.97
CA VAL A 291 7.12 12.95 2.75
C VAL A 291 7.18 11.67 3.58
N VAL A 292 7.73 10.59 3.00
CA VAL A 292 7.92 9.29 3.68
C VAL A 292 8.77 9.36 4.95
N TRP A 293 9.58 10.39 5.16
CA TRP A 293 10.29 10.55 6.43
C TRP A 293 9.34 10.76 7.61
N PHE A 294 8.22 11.44 7.39
CA PHE A 294 7.21 11.59 8.42
C PHE A 294 6.28 10.37 8.43
N THR A 295 5.69 10.04 7.29
CA THR A 295 4.63 9.01 7.20
C THR A 295 5.15 7.61 7.53
N ALA A 296 6.40 7.27 7.20
CA ALA A 296 6.96 5.95 7.52
C ALA A 296 7.51 5.86 8.95
N LEU A 297 8.06 6.95 9.51
CA LEU A 297 8.67 6.93 10.85
C LEU A 297 7.68 7.21 11.99
N PHE A 298 6.65 8.03 11.74
CA PHE A 298 5.66 8.40 12.75
C PHE A 298 4.93 7.18 13.35
N PRO A 299 4.52 6.16 12.57
CA PRO A 299 3.95 4.94 13.13
C PRO A 299 4.84 4.26 14.17
N TYR A 300 6.17 4.23 13.98
CA TYR A 300 7.07 3.62 14.97
C TYR A 300 7.11 4.38 16.29
N ALA A 301 7.04 5.72 16.24
CA ALA A 301 6.94 6.54 17.44
C ALA A 301 5.64 6.25 18.20
N VAL A 302 4.51 6.16 17.49
CA VAL A 302 3.21 5.85 18.10
C VAL A 302 3.15 4.42 18.61
N LEU A 303 3.65 3.43 17.86
CA LEU A 303 3.73 2.04 18.30
C LEU A 303 4.55 1.91 19.58
N LEU A 304 5.67 2.62 19.71
CA LEU A 304 6.46 2.63 20.94
C LEU A 304 5.68 3.22 22.13
N ILE A 305 5.01 4.36 21.92
CA ILE A 305 4.20 5.02 22.95
C ILE A 305 3.04 4.12 23.39
N LEU A 306 2.31 3.53 22.44
CA LEU A 306 1.20 2.62 22.71
C LEU A 306 1.68 1.29 23.29
N LEU A 307 2.88 0.81 22.96
CA LEU A 307 3.47 -0.37 23.58
C LEU A 307 3.72 -0.12 25.07
N VAL A 308 4.43 0.97 25.40
CA VAL A 308 4.70 1.35 26.79
C VAL A 308 3.39 1.53 27.55
N ARG A 309 2.40 2.21 26.95
CA ARG A 309 1.08 2.37 27.59
C ARG A 309 0.39 1.02 27.77
N GLY A 310 0.31 0.21 26.73
CA GLY A 310 -0.39 -1.07 26.71
C GLY A 310 0.13 -2.04 27.76
N ILE A 311 1.45 -2.21 27.88
CA ILE A 311 2.03 -3.12 28.88
C ILE A 311 1.83 -2.64 30.32
N THR A 312 1.64 -1.33 30.56
CA THR A 312 1.36 -0.78 31.90
C THR A 312 -0.09 -0.91 32.34
N LEU A 313 -1.00 -1.31 31.45
CA LEU A 313 -2.42 -1.50 31.79
C LEU A 313 -2.64 -2.80 32.59
N PRO A 314 -3.62 -2.84 33.49
CA PRO A 314 -3.99 -4.08 34.18
C PRO A 314 -4.52 -5.11 33.18
N GLY A 315 -4.23 -6.40 33.37
CA GLY A 315 -4.64 -7.46 32.44
C GLY A 315 -3.82 -7.55 31.14
N SER A 316 -2.86 -6.66 30.90
CA SER A 316 -2.02 -6.66 29.69
C SER A 316 -1.23 -7.96 29.49
N ALA A 317 -0.75 -8.55 30.60
CA ALA A 317 -0.02 -9.81 30.60
C ALA A 317 -0.86 -10.99 30.10
N GLU A 318 -2.16 -11.01 30.41
CA GLU A 318 -3.09 -12.04 29.94
C GLU A 318 -3.28 -11.94 28.43
N GLY A 319 -3.47 -10.72 27.90
CA GLY A 319 -3.55 -10.50 26.46
C GLY A 319 -2.28 -10.94 25.71
N ILE A 320 -1.09 -10.61 26.25
CA ILE A 320 0.18 -11.07 25.67
C ILE A 320 0.32 -12.60 25.74
N LEU A 321 -0.18 -13.22 26.81
CA LEU A 321 -0.24 -14.67 26.91
C LEU A 321 -1.12 -15.26 25.81
N TYR A 322 -2.30 -14.70 25.55
CA TYR A 322 -3.13 -15.12 24.41
C TYR A 322 -2.46 -14.92 23.05
N TYR A 323 -1.69 -13.84 22.90
CA TYR A 323 -0.96 -13.58 21.66
C TYR A 323 0.13 -14.63 21.38
N LEU A 324 0.88 -15.06 22.40
CA LEU A 324 2.11 -15.84 22.21
C LEU A 324 2.11 -17.24 22.81
N ARG A 325 1.08 -17.64 23.57
CA ARG A 325 1.00 -19.00 24.13
C ARG A 325 1.03 -20.03 22.99
N PRO A 326 2.08 -20.85 22.89
CA PRO A 326 2.26 -21.71 21.73
C PRO A 326 1.34 -22.92 21.83
N ASN A 327 0.55 -23.15 20.78
CA ASN A 327 -0.17 -24.40 20.56
C ASN A 327 0.31 -25.04 19.26
N PHE A 328 1.21 -26.03 19.37
CA PHE A 328 1.79 -26.71 18.20
C PHE A 328 0.80 -27.63 17.48
N ASP A 329 -0.33 -27.99 18.10
CA ASP A 329 -1.35 -28.83 17.45
C ASP A 329 -1.98 -28.11 16.25
N CYS A 330 -2.03 -26.77 16.28
CA CYS A 330 -2.52 -25.96 15.18
C CYS A 330 -1.69 -26.12 13.89
N ILE A 331 -0.38 -26.43 13.99
CA ILE A 331 0.51 -26.54 12.81
C ILE A 331 0.14 -27.73 11.91
N TYR A 332 -0.54 -28.75 12.45
CA TYR A 332 -1.03 -29.88 11.64
C TYR A 332 -2.19 -29.49 10.72
N ASN A 333 -2.85 -28.36 10.97
CA ASN A 333 -3.92 -27.87 10.11
C ASN A 333 -3.36 -27.14 8.88
N ALA A 334 -3.72 -27.59 7.69
CA ALA A 334 -3.32 -26.96 6.43
C ALA A 334 -3.74 -25.49 6.34
N GLN A 335 -4.88 -25.11 6.94
CA GLN A 335 -5.37 -23.73 6.93
C GLN A 335 -4.36 -22.77 7.59
N VAL A 336 -3.65 -23.21 8.62
CA VAL A 336 -2.64 -22.39 9.31
C VAL A 336 -1.49 -22.00 8.37
N TRP A 337 -1.09 -22.92 7.50
CA TRP A 337 -0.06 -22.66 6.49
C TRP A 337 -0.56 -21.76 5.37
N VAL A 338 -1.83 -21.89 4.97
CA VAL A 338 -2.47 -21.00 3.99
C VAL A 338 -2.58 -19.57 4.54
N ASP A 339 -3.01 -19.42 5.79
CA ASP A 339 -3.10 -18.13 6.49
C ASP A 339 -1.71 -17.47 6.59
N ALA A 340 -0.68 -18.24 6.98
CA ALA A 340 0.71 -17.78 7.02
C ALA A 340 1.23 -17.34 5.65
N ALA A 341 1.02 -18.16 4.62
CA ALA A 341 1.44 -17.90 3.25
C ALA A 341 0.78 -16.64 2.68
N THR A 342 -0.53 -16.52 2.87
CA THR A 342 -1.34 -15.37 2.44
C THR A 342 -0.88 -14.10 3.16
N GLN A 343 -0.70 -14.15 4.49
CA GLN A 343 -0.24 -13.01 5.27
C GLN A 343 1.16 -12.55 4.84
N VAL A 344 2.11 -13.47 4.65
CA VAL A 344 3.46 -13.14 4.18
C VAL A 344 3.41 -12.47 2.81
N PHE A 345 2.62 -13.02 1.89
CA PHE A 345 2.52 -12.52 0.53
C PHE A 345 1.92 -11.11 0.51
N PHE A 346 0.74 -10.90 1.12
CA PHE A 346 0.10 -9.59 1.11
C PHE A 346 0.81 -8.55 1.97
N SER A 347 1.54 -8.95 3.02
CA SER A 347 2.29 -8.02 3.87
C SER A 347 3.58 -7.50 3.21
N LEU A 348 4.29 -8.30 2.41
CA LEU A 348 5.47 -7.80 1.70
C LEU A 348 5.12 -7.06 0.40
N GLY A 349 3.94 -7.33 -0.16
CA GLY A 349 3.43 -6.70 -1.37
C GLY A 349 4.19 -6.98 -2.69
N PRO A 350 4.83 -8.15 -2.93
CA PRO A 350 5.33 -8.46 -4.27
C PRO A 350 4.17 -8.61 -5.26
N GLY A 351 4.38 -8.16 -6.49
CA GLY A 351 3.42 -8.27 -7.59
C GLY A 351 2.48 -7.09 -7.78
N PHE A 352 2.56 -6.05 -6.94
CA PHE A 352 1.85 -4.79 -7.20
C PHE A 352 2.63 -3.88 -8.16
N GLY A 353 3.87 -4.23 -8.54
CA GLY A 353 4.72 -3.43 -9.41
C GLY A 353 5.30 -2.19 -8.71
N VAL A 354 4.99 -2.02 -7.42
CA VAL A 354 5.48 -0.93 -6.57
C VAL A 354 6.95 -1.11 -6.28
N LEU A 355 7.37 -2.31 -5.87
CA LEU A 355 8.77 -2.63 -5.61
C LEU A 355 9.59 -2.46 -6.88
N LEU A 356 9.05 -2.91 -8.02
CA LEU A 356 9.66 -2.74 -9.33
C LEU A 356 9.81 -1.25 -9.68
N ALA A 357 8.76 -0.44 -9.49
CA ALA A 357 8.79 1.00 -9.72
C ALA A 357 9.78 1.72 -8.80
N TYR A 358 9.75 1.49 -7.50
CA TYR A 358 10.69 2.12 -6.55
C TYR A 358 12.14 1.73 -6.82
N ALA A 359 12.41 0.45 -7.08
CA ALA A 359 13.76 0.00 -7.38
C ALA A 359 14.27 0.53 -8.73
N SER A 360 13.39 0.82 -9.70
CA SER A 360 13.78 1.37 -10.99
C SER A 360 14.49 2.73 -10.89
N TYR A 361 14.25 3.48 -9.82
CA TYR A 361 14.91 4.75 -9.52
C TYR A 361 16.20 4.60 -8.70
N ASN A 362 16.57 3.39 -8.28
CA ASN A 362 17.85 3.16 -7.62
C ASN A 362 19.02 3.37 -8.56
N LYS A 363 20.20 3.63 -8.00
CA LYS A 363 21.46 3.56 -8.76
C LYS A 363 21.71 2.09 -9.16
N TYR A 364 22.25 1.88 -10.35
CA TYR A 364 22.45 0.54 -10.92
C TYR A 364 23.27 -0.38 -9.99
N HIS A 365 24.35 0.12 -9.40
CA HIS A 365 25.22 -0.61 -8.47
C HIS A 365 24.80 -0.49 -6.99
N ASN A 366 23.55 -0.14 -6.69
CA ASN A 366 23.07 -0.18 -5.30
C ASN A 366 22.91 -1.64 -4.84
N ASN A 367 23.24 -1.92 -3.57
CA ASN A 367 23.12 -3.27 -3.03
C ASN A 367 21.65 -3.59 -2.66
N VAL A 368 20.88 -3.97 -3.67
CA VAL A 368 19.46 -4.33 -3.56
C VAL A 368 19.23 -5.59 -2.73
N TYR A 369 20.21 -6.50 -2.65
CA TYR A 369 20.15 -7.69 -1.80
C TYR A 369 20.05 -7.33 -0.32
N LYS A 370 20.94 -6.43 0.15
CA LYS A 370 20.91 -5.95 1.54
C LYS A 370 19.61 -5.21 1.85
N ASP A 371 19.15 -4.40 0.90
CA ASP A 371 17.94 -3.61 1.05
C ASP A 371 16.72 -4.54 1.18
N ALA A 372 16.60 -5.55 0.31
CA ALA A 372 15.51 -6.52 0.35
C ALA A 372 15.42 -7.28 1.68
N LEU A 373 16.56 -7.71 2.24
CA LEU A 373 16.60 -8.40 3.53
C LEU A 373 16.24 -7.47 4.69
N LEU A 374 16.77 -6.24 4.69
CA LEU A 374 16.52 -5.26 5.74
C LEU A 374 15.05 -4.86 5.78
N THR A 375 14.45 -4.53 4.64
CA THR A 375 13.05 -4.10 4.58
C THR A 375 12.10 -5.25 4.93
N SER A 376 12.39 -6.48 4.48
CA SER A 376 11.59 -7.65 4.85
C SER A 376 11.63 -7.93 6.35
N PHE A 377 12.80 -7.80 6.98
CA PHE A 377 12.94 -7.95 8.42
C PHE A 377 12.17 -6.86 9.19
N ILE A 378 12.31 -5.60 8.78
CA ILE A 378 11.60 -4.48 9.42
C ILE A 378 10.09 -4.70 9.31
N ASN A 379 9.58 -5.08 8.14
CA ASN A 379 8.16 -5.36 7.94
C ASN A 379 7.61 -6.39 8.95
N SER A 380 8.22 -7.57 9.02
CA SER A 380 7.78 -8.62 9.95
C SER A 380 8.02 -8.26 11.42
N ALA A 381 9.10 -7.55 11.73
CA ALA A 381 9.36 -7.06 13.08
C ALA A 381 8.29 -6.06 13.53
N THR A 382 7.84 -5.18 12.63
CA THR A 382 6.75 -4.25 12.91
C THR A 382 5.44 -4.98 13.19
N SER A 383 5.09 -6.01 12.41
CA SER A 383 3.92 -6.85 12.69
C SER A 383 3.99 -7.50 14.07
N PHE A 384 5.17 -8.00 14.45
CA PHE A 384 5.40 -8.63 15.75
C PHE A 384 5.24 -7.62 16.90
N VAL A 385 5.83 -6.43 16.78
CA VAL A 385 5.69 -5.34 17.78
C VAL A 385 4.25 -4.85 17.87
N ALA A 386 3.58 -4.65 16.72
CA ALA A 386 2.17 -4.27 16.68
C ALA A 386 1.29 -5.32 17.36
N GLY A 387 1.66 -6.60 17.31
CA GLY A 387 0.98 -7.66 18.05
C GLY A 387 0.97 -7.45 19.57
N PHE A 388 2.09 -7.04 20.16
CA PHE A 388 2.12 -6.68 21.58
C PHE A 388 1.26 -5.44 21.87
N VAL A 389 1.30 -4.42 21.00
CA VAL A 389 0.48 -3.21 21.14
C VAL A 389 -1.02 -3.53 21.12
N ILE A 390 -1.45 -4.39 20.19
CA ILE A 390 -2.85 -4.79 20.07
C ILE A 390 -3.26 -5.66 21.26
N PHE A 391 -2.55 -6.76 21.52
CA PHE A 391 -2.97 -7.74 22.51
C PHE A 391 -2.81 -7.27 23.96
N SER A 392 -1.87 -6.37 24.26
CA SER A 392 -1.81 -5.77 25.60
C SER A 392 -3.07 -4.94 25.92
N VAL A 393 -3.60 -4.21 24.93
CA VAL A 393 -4.83 -3.43 25.07
C VAL A 393 -6.08 -4.33 25.04
N LEU A 394 -6.11 -5.38 24.21
CA LEU A 394 -7.20 -6.37 24.23
C LEU A 394 -7.26 -7.14 25.56
N GLY A 395 -6.10 -7.49 26.13
CA GLY A 395 -6.04 -8.12 27.46
C GLY A 395 -6.55 -7.21 28.57
N TYR A 396 -6.18 -5.93 28.51
CA TYR A 396 -6.76 -4.91 29.38
C TYR A 396 -8.28 -4.82 29.22
N MET A 397 -8.77 -4.78 27.97
CA MET A 397 -10.19 -4.74 27.69
C MET A 397 -10.92 -5.95 28.28
N ALA A 398 -10.43 -7.17 28.03
CA ALA A 398 -11.02 -8.40 28.55
C ALA A 398 -11.06 -8.41 30.09
N HIS A 399 -9.97 -8.03 30.74
CA HIS A 399 -9.89 -7.94 32.20
C HIS A 399 -10.82 -6.86 32.77
N ALA A 400 -10.94 -5.71 32.10
CA ALA A 400 -11.76 -4.60 32.53
C ALA A 400 -13.27 -4.83 32.32
N SER A 401 -13.63 -5.52 31.23
CA SER A 401 -15.03 -5.80 30.87
C SER A 401 -15.55 -7.13 31.43
N GLY A 402 -14.67 -7.98 31.94
CA GLY A 402 -15.01 -9.35 32.36
C GLY A 402 -15.45 -10.25 31.19
N GLN A 403 -15.21 -9.85 29.94
CA GLN A 403 -15.51 -10.63 28.75
C GLN A 403 -14.33 -11.49 28.33
N SER A 404 -14.61 -12.53 27.55
CA SER A 404 -13.55 -13.36 27.01
C SER A 404 -12.77 -12.59 25.93
N ILE A 405 -11.47 -12.88 25.78
CA ILE A 405 -10.68 -12.26 24.71
C ILE A 405 -11.18 -12.65 23.30
N GLN A 406 -11.89 -13.78 23.18
CA GLN A 406 -12.46 -14.27 21.92
C GLN A 406 -13.51 -13.31 21.36
N ASP A 407 -14.30 -12.68 22.24
CA ASP A 407 -15.39 -11.78 21.84
C ASP A 407 -14.87 -10.42 21.36
N VAL A 408 -13.64 -10.05 21.75
CA VAL A 408 -13.01 -8.76 21.41
C VAL A 408 -11.92 -8.88 20.34
N ALA A 409 -11.34 -10.07 20.15
CA ALA A 409 -10.31 -10.31 19.15
C ALA A 409 -10.92 -10.53 17.75
N THR A 410 -10.95 -9.46 16.95
CA THR A 410 -11.41 -9.46 15.55
C THR A 410 -10.28 -9.05 14.59
N GLU A 411 -10.44 -9.31 13.29
CA GLU A 411 -9.54 -8.78 12.24
C GLU A 411 -10.20 -7.68 11.41
N GLY A 412 -9.37 -6.95 10.65
CA GLY A 412 -9.84 -5.95 9.69
C GLY A 412 -10.31 -4.64 10.34
N PRO A 413 -11.17 -3.87 9.64
CA PRO A 413 -11.59 -2.54 10.08
C PRO A 413 -12.24 -2.50 11.46
N GLY A 414 -12.99 -3.55 11.84
CA GLY A 414 -13.64 -3.63 13.15
C GLY A 414 -12.66 -3.54 14.33
N LEU A 415 -11.48 -4.12 14.20
CA LEU A 415 -10.46 -4.06 15.26
C LEU A 415 -10.02 -2.62 15.54
N VAL A 416 -9.73 -1.84 14.49
CA VAL A 416 -9.15 -0.49 14.63
C VAL A 416 -10.19 0.62 14.71
N PHE A 417 -11.41 0.42 14.22
CA PHE A 417 -12.48 1.43 14.27
C PHE A 417 -13.56 1.17 15.33
N VAL A 418 -13.58 -0.03 15.95
CA VAL A 418 -14.55 -0.37 17.00
C VAL A 418 -13.84 -0.79 18.28
N VAL A 419 -13.08 -1.89 18.26
CA VAL A 419 -12.51 -2.48 19.48
C VAL A 419 -11.45 -1.57 20.10
N TYR A 420 -10.45 -1.15 19.33
CA TYR A 420 -9.36 -0.34 19.85
C TYR A 420 -9.82 1.05 20.37
N PRO A 421 -10.68 1.78 19.65
CA PRO A 421 -11.23 3.05 20.14
C PRO A 421 -12.07 2.88 21.41
N ALA A 422 -12.79 1.77 21.55
CA ALA A 422 -13.51 1.44 22.79
C ALA A 422 -12.56 1.27 23.97
N ALA A 423 -11.43 0.57 23.81
CA ALA A 423 -10.42 0.49 24.88
C ALA A 423 -9.82 1.86 25.20
N ILE A 424 -9.46 2.64 24.17
CA ILE A 424 -8.88 3.98 24.34
C ILE A 424 -9.80 4.89 25.15
N ALA A 425 -11.12 4.83 24.90
CA ALA A 425 -12.10 5.67 25.59
C ALA A 425 -12.11 5.48 27.12
N THR A 426 -11.68 4.31 27.60
CA THR A 426 -11.65 3.97 29.03
C THR A 426 -10.38 4.42 29.73
N MET A 427 -9.34 4.79 28.97
CA MET A 427 -8.04 5.17 29.53
C MET A 427 -8.04 6.65 29.93
N PRO A 428 -7.39 7.03 31.06
CA PRO A 428 -7.12 8.43 31.36
C PRO A 428 -6.36 9.12 30.24
N GLY A 429 -6.80 10.31 29.85
CA GLY A 429 -6.26 11.04 28.69
C GLY A 429 -6.64 10.43 27.34
N SER A 430 -7.80 9.75 27.25
CA SER A 430 -8.33 9.07 26.05
C SER A 430 -8.20 9.87 24.75
N ILE A 431 -8.43 11.18 24.79
CA ILE A 431 -8.30 12.09 23.65
C ILE A 431 -6.89 12.01 23.02
N PHE A 432 -5.83 12.07 23.84
CA PHE A 432 -4.46 12.01 23.34
C PHE A 432 -4.18 10.69 22.63
N TRP A 433 -4.58 9.57 23.25
CA TRP A 433 -4.39 8.24 22.70
C TRP A 433 -5.16 8.06 21.38
N ALA A 434 -6.39 8.57 21.29
CA ALA A 434 -7.18 8.52 20.07
C ALA A 434 -6.53 9.32 18.93
N LEU A 435 -6.08 10.56 19.20
CA LEU A 435 -5.44 11.42 18.20
C LEU A 435 -4.18 10.78 17.61
N ILE A 436 -3.28 10.25 18.45
CA ILE A 436 -2.04 9.62 17.93
C ILE A 436 -2.33 8.29 17.22
N PHE A 437 -3.33 7.53 17.68
CA PHE A 437 -3.71 6.25 17.08
C PHE A 437 -4.31 6.44 15.69
N PHE A 438 -5.28 7.35 15.52
CA PHE A 438 -5.87 7.61 14.21
C PHE A 438 -4.92 8.34 13.26
N MET A 439 -4.02 9.18 13.77
CA MET A 439 -2.92 9.73 12.97
C MET A 439 -1.97 8.63 12.50
N MET A 440 -1.65 7.64 13.36
CA MET A 440 -0.84 6.49 12.97
C MET A 440 -1.50 5.69 11.85
N LEU A 441 -2.79 5.36 11.96
CA LEU A 441 -3.53 4.65 10.90
C LEU A 441 -3.54 5.43 9.59
N LEU A 442 -3.71 6.76 9.66
CA LEU A 442 -3.63 7.63 8.49
C LEU A 442 -2.25 7.57 7.84
N THR A 443 -1.16 7.67 8.61
CA THR A 443 0.21 7.62 8.08
C THR A 443 0.59 6.24 7.52
N LEU A 444 0.14 5.15 8.16
CA LEU A 444 0.31 3.78 7.65
C LEU A 444 -0.40 3.57 6.32
N GLY A 445 -1.60 4.12 6.17
CA GLY A 445 -2.34 4.03 4.91
C GLY A 445 -1.74 4.88 3.79
N LEU A 446 -1.28 6.10 4.09
CA LEU A 446 -0.78 7.02 3.07
C LEU A 446 0.41 6.45 2.30
N ASP A 447 1.40 5.86 2.97
CA ASP A 447 2.59 5.34 2.29
C ASP A 447 2.29 4.17 1.36
N SER A 448 1.39 3.27 1.75
CA SER A 448 0.94 2.19 0.87
C SER A 448 0.23 2.72 -0.38
N SER A 449 -0.61 3.74 -0.24
CA SER A 449 -1.26 4.39 -1.39
C SER A 449 -0.25 5.14 -2.27
N PHE A 450 0.75 5.81 -1.67
CA PHE A 450 1.84 6.42 -2.43
C PHE A 450 2.56 5.38 -3.31
N GLY A 451 2.81 4.19 -2.77
CA GLY A 451 3.38 3.07 -3.51
C GLY A 451 2.50 2.62 -4.68
N GLY A 452 1.24 2.26 -4.39
CA GLY A 452 0.29 1.78 -5.39
C GLY A 452 0.12 2.74 -6.56
N SER A 453 -0.11 4.02 -6.25
CA SER A 453 -0.24 5.07 -7.27
C SER A 453 1.07 5.33 -8.02
N GLU A 454 2.23 5.32 -7.35
CA GLU A 454 3.52 5.51 -8.04
C GLU A 454 3.84 4.36 -9.01
N ALA A 455 3.40 3.13 -8.73
CA ALA A 455 3.55 2.01 -9.66
C ALA A 455 2.83 2.27 -10.99
N ILE A 456 1.61 2.80 -10.91
CA ILE A 456 0.78 3.17 -12.06
C ILE A 456 1.42 4.34 -12.82
N ILE A 457 1.74 5.42 -12.10
CA ILE A 457 2.30 6.64 -12.69
C ILE A 457 3.63 6.32 -13.38
N THR A 458 4.51 5.56 -12.73
CA THR A 458 5.82 5.18 -13.29
C THR A 458 5.65 4.27 -14.51
N ALA A 459 4.79 3.26 -14.43
CA ALA A 459 4.57 2.33 -15.55
C ALA A 459 4.01 3.03 -16.79
N LEU A 460 3.03 3.92 -16.61
CA LEU A 460 2.42 4.66 -17.72
C LEU A 460 3.33 5.79 -18.23
N SER A 461 4.12 6.43 -17.37
CA SER A 461 5.10 7.44 -17.79
C SER A 461 6.22 6.84 -18.64
N ASP A 462 6.68 5.63 -18.30
CA ASP A 462 7.71 4.93 -19.07
C ASP A 462 7.19 4.36 -20.40
N GLU A 463 5.91 3.98 -20.46
CA GLU A 463 5.29 3.44 -21.69
C GLU A 463 4.82 4.55 -22.64
N PHE A 464 4.30 5.65 -22.10
CA PHE A 464 3.76 6.77 -22.87
C PHE A 464 4.49 8.08 -22.52
N PRO A 465 5.46 8.52 -23.35
CA PRO A 465 6.28 9.71 -23.07
C PRO A 465 5.47 11.01 -22.85
N LYS A 466 4.29 11.11 -23.47
CA LYS A 466 3.38 12.25 -23.27
C LYS A 466 2.87 12.36 -21.83
N ILE A 467 2.63 11.22 -21.18
CA ILE A 467 2.21 11.14 -19.77
C ILE A 467 3.37 11.55 -18.88
N GLY A 468 4.57 11.00 -19.12
CA GLY A 468 5.77 11.33 -18.36
C GLY A 468 6.12 12.83 -18.40
N ARG A 469 6.01 13.47 -19.57
CA ARG A 469 6.27 14.92 -19.72
C ARG A 469 5.25 15.79 -18.97
N ASN A 470 3.99 15.35 -18.91
CA ASN A 470 2.88 16.07 -18.29
C ASN A 470 2.43 15.38 -16.99
N ARG A 471 3.39 14.90 -16.19
CA ARG A 471 3.13 14.09 -15.00
C ARG A 471 2.12 14.73 -14.05
N GLU A 472 2.30 16.01 -13.70
CA GLU A 472 1.43 16.72 -12.76
C GLU A 472 -0.05 16.68 -13.19
N ILE A 473 -0.31 16.92 -14.49
CA ILE A 473 -1.67 16.87 -15.06
C ILE A 473 -2.21 15.44 -15.04
N PHE A 474 -1.37 14.45 -15.37
CA PHE A 474 -1.79 13.05 -15.36
C PHE A 474 -2.17 12.58 -13.94
N VAL A 475 -1.37 12.90 -12.92
CA VAL A 475 -1.68 12.56 -11.53
C VAL A 475 -2.96 13.26 -11.07
N ALA A 476 -3.19 14.51 -11.47
CA ALA A 476 -4.44 15.22 -11.17
C ALA A 476 -5.66 14.52 -11.80
N ILE A 477 -5.56 14.08 -13.05
CA ILE A 477 -6.63 13.32 -13.73
C ILE A 477 -6.87 11.97 -13.05
N LEU A 478 -5.80 11.25 -12.70
CA LEU A 478 -5.87 9.94 -12.04
C LEU A 478 -6.59 10.05 -10.68
N PHE A 479 -6.18 11.00 -9.83
CA PHE A 479 -6.82 11.22 -8.53
C PHE A 479 -8.21 11.83 -8.62
N SER A 480 -8.51 12.61 -9.66
CA SER A 480 -9.88 13.04 -9.93
C SER A 480 -10.78 11.86 -10.26
N LEU A 481 -10.28 10.89 -11.04
CA LEU A 481 -11.01 9.66 -11.36
C LEU A 481 -11.20 8.78 -10.11
N TYR A 482 -10.17 8.62 -9.29
CA TYR A 482 -10.29 7.89 -8.01
C TYR A 482 -11.27 8.56 -7.04
N PHE A 483 -11.27 9.89 -6.98
CA PHE A 483 -12.21 10.63 -6.16
C PHE A 483 -13.65 10.42 -6.63
N VAL A 484 -13.92 10.57 -7.93
CA VAL A 484 -15.28 10.40 -8.48
C VAL A 484 -15.82 8.99 -8.26
N VAL A 485 -15.01 7.96 -8.50
CA VAL A 485 -15.42 6.57 -8.24
C VAL A 485 -15.52 6.30 -6.74
N GLY A 486 -14.58 6.81 -5.95
CA GLY A 486 -14.53 6.65 -4.50
C GLY A 486 -15.67 7.32 -3.74
N ILE A 487 -16.41 8.25 -4.37
CA ILE A 487 -17.68 8.77 -3.82
C ILE A 487 -18.68 7.62 -3.61
N ALA A 488 -18.66 6.56 -4.42
CA ALA A 488 -19.50 5.38 -4.21
C ALA A 488 -19.22 4.73 -2.83
N SER A 489 -17.96 4.69 -2.41
CA SER A 489 -17.54 4.21 -1.08
C SER A 489 -17.89 5.18 0.06
N CYS A 490 -18.25 6.43 -0.25
CA CYS A 490 -18.68 7.45 0.72
C CYS A 490 -20.22 7.51 0.87
N THR A 491 -20.94 6.56 0.29
CA THR A 491 -22.40 6.45 0.45
C THR A 491 -22.75 5.69 1.73
N GLN A 492 -24.03 5.70 2.13
CA GLN A 492 -24.52 4.93 3.29
C GLN A 492 -24.27 3.42 3.15
N GLY A 493 -24.43 2.88 1.95
CA GLY A 493 -24.05 1.50 1.59
C GLY A 493 -22.59 1.34 1.14
N GLY A 494 -21.75 2.37 1.34
CA GLY A 494 -20.38 2.43 0.82
C GLY A 494 -19.46 1.33 1.38
N PHE A 495 -19.75 0.81 2.58
CA PHE A 495 -19.01 -0.32 3.14
C PHE A 495 -19.21 -1.61 2.31
N TYR A 496 -20.41 -1.84 1.76
CA TYR A 496 -20.64 -3.00 0.88
C TYR A 496 -19.84 -2.90 -0.42
N PHE A 497 -19.74 -1.69 -0.98
CA PHE A 497 -18.91 -1.43 -2.15
C PHE A 497 -17.42 -1.62 -1.84
N PHE A 498 -16.95 -1.09 -0.70
CA PHE A 498 -15.58 -1.27 -0.21
C PHE A 498 -15.23 -2.77 -0.10
N GLN A 499 -16.08 -3.56 0.55
CA GLN A 499 -15.80 -4.96 0.81
C GLN A 499 -15.86 -5.83 -0.47
N LEU A 500 -16.73 -5.50 -1.43
CA LEU A 500 -16.71 -6.15 -2.74
C LEU A 500 -15.34 -5.99 -3.41
N LEU A 501 -14.80 -4.76 -3.41
CA LEU A 501 -13.50 -4.49 -4.00
C LEU A 501 -12.37 -5.12 -3.17
N ASP A 502 -12.40 -5.02 -1.85
CA ASP A 502 -11.39 -5.63 -0.97
C ASP A 502 -11.26 -7.15 -1.21
N ARG A 503 -12.39 -7.84 -1.39
CA ARG A 503 -12.39 -9.28 -1.67
C ARG A 503 -11.84 -9.62 -3.05
N TYR A 504 -12.26 -8.91 -4.09
CA TYR A 504 -12.10 -9.36 -5.48
C TYR A 504 -11.05 -8.58 -6.30
N ALA A 505 -10.70 -7.35 -5.93
CA ALA A 505 -9.82 -6.50 -6.74
C ALA A 505 -8.41 -7.10 -6.89
N ALA A 506 -7.75 -7.39 -5.75
CA ALA A 506 -6.38 -7.87 -5.73
C ALA A 506 -6.25 -9.37 -5.41
N GLY A 507 -7.12 -9.94 -4.56
CA GLY A 507 -6.99 -11.28 -3.96
C GLY A 507 -6.37 -12.37 -4.84
N TYR A 508 -7.15 -12.99 -5.72
CA TYR A 508 -6.64 -14.04 -6.62
C TYR A 508 -5.84 -13.48 -7.81
N SER A 509 -6.19 -12.27 -8.25
CA SER A 509 -5.59 -11.59 -9.39
C SER A 509 -4.08 -11.44 -9.24
N ILE A 510 -3.62 -10.96 -8.07
CA ILE A 510 -2.20 -10.74 -7.80
C ILE A 510 -1.44 -12.05 -7.68
N LEU A 511 -2.04 -13.08 -7.06
CA LEU A 511 -1.38 -14.38 -6.89
C LEU A 511 -1.10 -15.01 -8.27
N ILE A 512 -2.05 -14.92 -9.20
CA ILE A 512 -1.89 -15.40 -10.58
C ILE A 512 -0.88 -14.54 -11.33
N ALA A 513 -0.90 -13.22 -11.17
CA ALA A 513 0.09 -12.33 -11.78
C ALA A 513 1.51 -12.72 -11.34
N VAL A 514 1.77 -12.84 -10.03
CA VAL A 514 3.09 -13.20 -9.50
C VAL A 514 3.50 -14.62 -9.84
N LEU A 515 2.55 -15.55 -9.98
CA LEU A 515 2.85 -16.89 -10.49
C LEU A 515 3.46 -16.80 -11.90
N PHE A 516 2.85 -16.01 -12.78
CA PHE A 516 3.40 -15.75 -14.10
C PHE A 516 4.71 -14.96 -14.05
N GLU A 517 4.89 -14.02 -13.11
CA GLU A 517 6.18 -13.33 -12.93
C GLU A 517 7.31 -14.31 -12.59
N SER A 518 7.07 -15.18 -11.60
CA SER A 518 8.04 -16.18 -11.15
C SER A 518 8.39 -17.16 -12.27
N ILE A 519 7.40 -17.59 -13.06
CA ILE A 519 7.60 -18.47 -14.22
C ILE A 519 8.36 -17.74 -15.33
N ALA A 520 7.97 -16.50 -15.65
CA ALA A 520 8.59 -15.70 -16.70
C ALA A 520 10.08 -15.44 -16.40
N VAL A 521 10.42 -15.05 -15.17
CA VAL A 521 11.81 -14.79 -14.77
C VAL A 521 12.61 -16.10 -14.69
N SER A 522 12.09 -17.12 -14.03
CA SER A 522 12.89 -18.30 -13.71
C SER A 522 13.04 -19.28 -14.86
N TRP A 523 12.01 -19.44 -15.70
CA TRP A 523 11.94 -20.46 -16.73
C TRP A 523 12.10 -19.91 -18.16
N ILE A 524 11.51 -18.75 -18.46
CA ILE A 524 11.58 -18.20 -19.83
C ILE A 524 12.80 -17.31 -20.00
N TYR A 525 12.95 -16.30 -19.13
CA TYR A 525 14.13 -15.44 -19.11
C TYR A 525 15.38 -16.20 -18.65
N GLY A 526 15.18 -17.10 -17.68
CA GLY A 526 16.18 -18.04 -17.21
C GLY A 526 16.91 -17.55 -15.96
N THR A 527 16.89 -18.38 -14.90
CA THR A 527 17.58 -18.08 -13.63
C THR A 527 19.08 -17.77 -13.77
N GLU A 528 19.78 -18.39 -14.72
CA GLU A 528 21.22 -18.14 -14.92
C GLU A 528 21.49 -16.73 -15.42
N ARG A 529 20.69 -16.27 -16.40
CA ARG A 529 20.76 -14.90 -16.89
C ARG A 529 20.45 -13.91 -15.77
N PHE A 530 19.35 -14.12 -15.06
CA PHE A 530 18.98 -13.26 -13.94
C PHE A 530 20.07 -13.20 -12.84
N CYS A 531 20.73 -14.33 -12.56
CA CYS A 531 21.86 -14.34 -11.63
C CYS A 531 23.08 -13.57 -12.14
N ASN A 532 23.34 -13.60 -13.45
CA ASN A 532 24.40 -12.82 -14.08
C ASN A 532 24.08 -11.32 -14.05
N ASP A 533 22.83 -10.94 -14.29
CA ASP A 533 22.36 -9.55 -14.20
C ASP A 533 22.51 -9.01 -12.77
N ILE A 534 22.15 -9.81 -11.76
CA ILE A 534 22.38 -9.43 -10.36
C ILE A 534 23.87 -9.33 -10.06
N LYS A 535 24.68 -10.28 -10.54
CA LYS A 535 26.15 -10.24 -10.35
C LYS A 535 26.77 -8.98 -10.94
N ASP A 536 26.27 -8.52 -12.09
CA ASP A 536 26.68 -7.28 -12.74
C ASP A 536 26.31 -6.04 -11.90
N MET A 537 25.14 -6.04 -11.26
CA MET A 537 24.72 -4.94 -10.38
C MET A 537 25.50 -4.89 -9.06
N ILE A 538 25.51 -5.99 -8.28
CA ILE A 538 25.99 -5.98 -6.88
C ILE A 538 27.37 -6.64 -6.68
N GLY A 539 27.98 -7.16 -7.75
CA GLY A 539 29.31 -7.76 -7.73
C GLY A 539 29.36 -9.26 -7.38
N PHE A 540 28.25 -9.85 -6.94
CA PHE A 540 28.17 -11.29 -6.62
C PHE A 540 26.88 -11.92 -7.11
N ALA A 541 26.93 -13.19 -7.50
CA ALA A 541 25.76 -13.92 -7.96
C ALA A 541 24.92 -14.42 -6.78
N PRO A 542 23.58 -14.44 -6.90
CA PRO A 542 22.72 -15.11 -5.94
C PRO A 542 23.12 -16.58 -5.75
N GLY A 543 23.18 -17.01 -4.49
CA GLY A 543 23.45 -18.39 -4.11
C GLY A 543 22.35 -19.36 -4.55
N ILE A 544 22.64 -20.66 -4.42
CA ILE A 544 21.75 -21.75 -4.87
C ILE A 544 20.37 -21.65 -4.21
N TYR A 545 20.32 -21.24 -2.94
CA TYR A 545 19.08 -21.00 -2.20
C TYR A 545 18.07 -20.16 -2.99
N TRP A 546 18.46 -18.95 -3.41
CA TRP A 546 17.58 -18.04 -4.16
C TRP A 546 17.12 -18.64 -5.48
N ARG A 547 18.02 -19.33 -6.18
CA ARG A 547 17.72 -19.97 -7.47
C ARG A 547 16.66 -21.07 -7.33
N VAL A 548 16.78 -21.89 -6.28
CA VAL A 548 15.80 -22.95 -5.99
C VAL A 548 14.47 -22.34 -5.57
N CYS A 549 14.49 -21.31 -4.74
CA CYS A 549 13.28 -20.59 -4.34
C CYS A 549 12.53 -20.01 -5.54
N TRP A 550 13.19 -19.26 -6.42
CA TRP A 550 12.52 -18.66 -7.59
C TRP A 550 12.03 -19.70 -8.60
N LYS A 551 12.83 -20.74 -8.85
CA LYS A 551 12.52 -21.72 -9.90
C LYS A 551 11.43 -22.71 -9.51
N PHE A 552 11.41 -23.15 -8.25
CA PHE A 552 10.54 -24.25 -7.80
C PHE A 552 9.65 -23.84 -6.63
N VAL A 553 10.22 -23.29 -5.56
CA VAL A 553 9.46 -23.10 -4.32
C VAL A 553 8.40 -22.01 -4.46
N ALA A 554 8.74 -20.85 -5.04
CA ALA A 554 7.81 -19.74 -5.20
C ALA A 554 6.62 -20.08 -6.12
N PRO A 555 6.81 -20.70 -7.32
CA PRO A 555 5.68 -21.17 -8.12
C PRO A 555 4.79 -22.19 -7.39
N LEU A 556 5.37 -23.16 -6.68
CA LEU A 556 4.62 -24.14 -5.91
C LEU A 556 3.87 -23.52 -4.73
N PHE A 557 4.51 -22.57 -4.04
CA PHE A 557 3.96 -21.79 -2.95
C PHE A 557 2.74 -20.99 -3.41
N LEU A 558 2.85 -20.26 -4.53
CA LEU A 558 1.73 -19.49 -5.08
C LEU A 558 0.61 -20.40 -5.57
N LEU A 559 0.94 -21.50 -6.25
CA LEU A 559 -0.03 -22.49 -6.70
C LEU A 559 -0.78 -23.11 -5.51
N PHE A 560 -0.09 -23.41 -4.41
CA PHE A 560 -0.68 -23.91 -3.18
C PHE A 560 -1.72 -22.93 -2.61
N ILE A 561 -1.37 -21.63 -2.48
CA ILE A 561 -2.30 -20.60 -1.99
C ILE A 561 -3.52 -20.48 -2.91
N ILE A 562 -3.31 -20.45 -4.24
CA ILE A 562 -4.39 -20.32 -5.22
C ILE A 562 -5.34 -21.52 -5.13
N ILE A 563 -4.82 -22.75 -5.12
CA ILE A 563 -5.65 -23.96 -5.09
C ILE A 563 -6.48 -24.01 -3.80
N TYR A 564 -5.85 -23.83 -2.63
CA TYR A 564 -6.57 -23.86 -1.36
C TYR A 564 -7.57 -22.70 -1.24
N GLY A 565 -7.19 -21.51 -1.70
CA GLY A 565 -8.08 -20.36 -1.72
C GLY A 565 -9.31 -20.56 -2.62
N LEU A 566 -9.17 -21.29 -3.74
CA LEU A 566 -10.29 -21.61 -4.62
C LEU A 566 -11.17 -22.75 -4.07
N ILE A 567 -10.59 -23.73 -3.38
CA ILE A 567 -11.34 -24.80 -2.72
C ILE A 567 -12.20 -24.24 -1.58
N GLY A 568 -11.66 -23.33 -0.78
CA GLY A 568 -12.36 -22.64 0.30
C GLY A 568 -13.17 -21.42 -0.15
N HIS A 569 -13.51 -21.30 -1.43
CA HIS A 569 -14.23 -20.14 -1.93
C HIS A 569 -15.71 -20.20 -1.53
N GLU A 570 -16.09 -19.32 -0.61
CA GLU A 570 -17.48 -19.07 -0.25
C GLU A 570 -17.98 -17.77 -0.91
N PRO A 571 -19.28 -17.69 -1.28
CA PRO A 571 -19.90 -16.46 -1.74
C PRO A 571 -19.69 -15.32 -0.74
N LEU A 572 -19.48 -14.10 -1.23
CA LEU A 572 -19.23 -12.95 -0.37
C LEU A 572 -20.43 -12.69 0.55
N SER A 573 -20.15 -12.54 1.84
CA SER A 573 -21.11 -12.16 2.88
C SER A 573 -20.47 -11.16 3.86
N TYR A 574 -21.31 -10.42 4.56
CA TYR A 574 -20.91 -9.51 5.63
C TYR A 574 -21.95 -9.49 6.73
N GLU A 575 -21.55 -9.89 7.93
CA GLU A 575 -22.49 -10.10 9.04
C GLU A 575 -23.67 -10.96 8.57
N ASP A 576 -24.89 -10.44 8.62
CA ASP A 576 -26.11 -11.14 8.21
C ASP A 576 -26.51 -10.87 6.73
N TYR A 577 -25.76 -10.01 6.02
CA TYR A 577 -25.99 -9.70 4.62
C TYR A 577 -25.24 -10.66 3.69
N ILE A 578 -25.97 -11.27 2.76
CA ILE A 578 -25.40 -12.13 1.72
C ILE A 578 -25.45 -11.37 0.39
N TYR A 579 -24.31 -11.24 -0.28
CA TYR A 579 -24.24 -10.50 -1.53
C TYR A 579 -25.01 -11.23 -2.63
N PRO A 580 -25.75 -10.49 -3.49
CA PRO A 580 -26.48 -11.09 -4.59
C PRO A 580 -25.51 -11.71 -5.61
N ALA A 581 -26.00 -12.71 -6.35
CA ALA A 581 -25.18 -13.43 -7.32
C ALA A 581 -24.52 -12.52 -8.37
N TRP A 582 -25.23 -11.47 -8.83
CA TRP A 582 -24.68 -10.51 -9.79
C TRP A 582 -23.48 -9.73 -9.22
N ALA A 583 -23.45 -9.46 -7.91
CA ALA A 583 -22.34 -8.76 -7.27
C ALA A 583 -21.10 -9.67 -7.20
N ASN A 584 -21.29 -10.96 -6.91
CA ASN A 584 -20.21 -11.95 -6.98
C ASN A 584 -19.67 -12.09 -8.42
N VAL A 585 -20.55 -12.10 -9.44
CA VAL A 585 -20.13 -12.10 -10.85
C VAL A 585 -19.37 -10.83 -11.20
N LEU A 586 -19.81 -9.66 -10.73
CA LEU A 586 -19.10 -8.39 -10.92
C LEU A 586 -17.70 -8.45 -10.28
N GLY A 587 -17.58 -8.98 -9.06
CA GLY A 587 -16.30 -9.20 -8.40
C GLY A 587 -15.37 -10.08 -9.24
N TRP A 588 -15.85 -11.22 -9.74
CA TRP A 588 -15.07 -12.08 -10.63
C TRP A 588 -14.70 -11.42 -11.96
N CYS A 589 -15.55 -10.53 -12.50
CA CYS A 589 -15.22 -9.73 -13.67
C CYS A 589 -14.07 -8.73 -13.38
N ILE A 590 -14.07 -8.09 -12.21
CA ILE A 590 -12.99 -7.19 -11.77
C ILE A 590 -11.69 -7.98 -11.57
N ALA A 591 -11.75 -9.15 -10.94
CA ALA A 591 -10.59 -10.02 -10.78
C ALA A 591 -10.05 -10.47 -12.16
N GLY A 592 -10.95 -10.99 -12.99
CA GLY A 592 -10.64 -11.53 -14.32
C GLY A 592 -10.14 -10.49 -15.33
N SER A 593 -10.54 -9.22 -15.21
CA SER A 593 -10.13 -8.16 -16.14
C SER A 593 -8.62 -7.91 -16.10
N SER A 594 -7.98 -8.04 -14.95
CA SER A 594 -6.52 -7.95 -14.82
C SER A 594 -5.84 -9.24 -15.29
N MET A 595 -6.32 -10.40 -14.84
CA MET A 595 -5.77 -11.71 -15.20
C MET A 595 -5.76 -11.96 -16.71
N ILE A 596 -6.83 -11.56 -17.42
CA ILE A 596 -6.96 -11.78 -18.86
C ILE A 596 -5.98 -10.95 -19.69
N MET A 597 -5.40 -9.88 -19.14
CA MET A 597 -4.38 -9.08 -19.83
C MET A 597 -3.13 -9.91 -20.17
N ILE A 598 -2.79 -10.90 -19.36
CA ILE A 598 -1.63 -11.78 -19.58
C ILE A 598 -1.79 -12.58 -20.88
N PRO A 599 -2.82 -13.45 -21.05
CA PRO A 599 -3.03 -14.19 -22.29
C PRO A 599 -3.44 -13.28 -23.46
N LEU A 600 -4.24 -12.24 -23.23
CA LEU A 600 -4.68 -11.32 -24.29
C LEU A 600 -3.50 -10.62 -24.95
N MET A 601 -2.55 -10.13 -24.16
CA MET A 601 -1.38 -9.45 -24.70
C MET A 601 -0.41 -10.42 -25.37
N ALA A 602 -0.27 -11.64 -24.84
CA ALA A 602 0.51 -12.70 -25.48
C ALA A 602 -0.06 -13.04 -26.87
N PHE A 603 -1.38 -13.21 -26.97
CA PHE A 603 -2.07 -13.50 -28.23
C PHE A 603 -1.95 -12.33 -29.23
N TYR A 604 -2.18 -11.10 -28.77
CA TYR A 604 -2.02 -9.90 -29.59
C TYR A 604 -0.60 -9.80 -30.17
N LYS A 605 0.44 -9.97 -29.33
CA LYS A 605 1.84 -9.94 -29.78
C LYS A 605 2.19 -11.08 -30.75
N LEU A 606 1.62 -12.26 -30.56
CA LEU A 606 1.78 -13.39 -31.48
C LEU A 606 1.15 -13.13 -32.85
N ILE A 607 0.03 -12.41 -32.93
CA ILE A 607 -0.60 -12.07 -34.21
C ILE A 607 0.20 -11.00 -34.96
N VAL A 608 0.62 -9.94 -34.25
CA VAL A 608 1.29 -8.76 -34.86
C VAL A 608 2.71 -9.08 -35.33
N THR A 609 3.42 -9.98 -34.65
CA THR A 609 4.81 -10.33 -35.00
C THR A 609 4.85 -11.13 -36.31
N LYS A 610 5.62 -10.66 -37.29
CA LYS A 610 5.79 -11.35 -38.59
C LYS A 610 6.66 -12.61 -38.44
N GLY A 611 6.42 -13.61 -39.29
CA GLY A 611 7.21 -14.86 -39.35
C GLY A 611 6.37 -16.12 -39.09
N THR A 612 7.04 -17.27 -39.01
CA THR A 612 6.43 -18.55 -38.62
C THR A 612 6.20 -18.63 -37.12
N PHE A 613 5.34 -19.52 -36.62
CA PHE A 613 5.06 -19.64 -35.19
C PHE A 613 6.33 -19.81 -34.33
N ARG A 614 7.26 -20.67 -34.75
CA ARG A 614 8.54 -20.88 -34.04
C ARG A 614 9.43 -19.64 -34.04
N GLN A 615 9.46 -18.88 -35.14
CA GLN A 615 10.20 -17.61 -35.22
C GLN A 615 9.56 -16.55 -34.32
N ARG A 616 8.23 -16.42 -34.34
CA ARG A 616 7.50 -15.48 -33.48
C ARG A 616 7.73 -15.77 -32.00
N MET A 617 7.65 -17.05 -31.59
CA MET A 617 7.96 -17.45 -30.22
C MET A 617 9.40 -17.06 -29.84
N LYS A 618 10.39 -17.33 -30.69
CA LYS A 618 11.78 -16.95 -30.44
C LYS A 618 11.95 -15.43 -30.30
N ILE A 619 11.29 -14.63 -31.15
CA ILE A 619 11.35 -13.16 -31.07
C ILE A 619 10.70 -12.66 -29.77
N LEU A 620 9.57 -13.24 -29.37
CA LEU A 620 8.83 -12.79 -28.19
C LEU A 620 9.39 -13.32 -26.86
N THR A 621 10.28 -14.31 -26.88
CA THR A 621 11.02 -14.78 -25.71
C THR A 621 12.46 -14.27 -25.68
N THR A 622 12.92 -13.52 -26.69
CA THR A 622 14.25 -12.89 -26.66
C THR A 622 14.14 -11.52 -25.98
N PRO A 623 14.92 -11.26 -24.92
CA PRO A 623 14.93 -9.97 -24.25
C PRO A 623 15.46 -8.85 -25.13
N TRP A 624 15.06 -7.63 -24.81
CA TRP A 624 15.48 -6.42 -25.54
C TRP A 624 17.00 -6.20 -25.55
N ARG A 625 17.69 -6.50 -24.44
CA ARG A 625 19.16 -6.34 -24.33
C ARG A 625 19.91 -7.18 -25.38
N ASP A 626 19.45 -8.40 -25.62
CA ASP A 626 20.04 -9.30 -26.62
C ASP A 626 19.77 -8.79 -28.04
N GLN A 627 18.59 -8.25 -28.27
CA GLN A 627 18.21 -7.70 -29.57
C GLN A 627 19.06 -6.49 -29.92
N GLN A 628 19.33 -5.59 -28.95
CA GLN A 628 20.22 -4.46 -29.17
C GLN A 628 21.67 -4.88 -29.43
N MET A 629 22.18 -5.87 -28.69
CA MET A 629 23.54 -6.39 -28.90
C MET A 629 23.69 -7.05 -30.27
N ALA A 630 22.66 -7.77 -30.74
CA ALA A 630 22.63 -8.35 -32.07
C ALA A 630 22.60 -7.29 -33.19
N VAL A 631 21.89 -6.18 -32.99
CA VAL A 631 21.86 -5.04 -33.94
C VAL A 631 23.20 -4.31 -33.97
N ASN A 632 23.88 -4.21 -32.83
CA ASN A 632 25.19 -3.56 -32.71
C ASN A 632 26.37 -4.47 -33.09
N GLY A 633 26.12 -5.66 -33.67
CA GLY A 633 27.15 -6.56 -34.18
C GLY A 633 27.93 -7.35 -33.14
N VAL A 634 27.50 -7.37 -31.86
CA VAL A 634 28.15 -8.14 -30.80
C VAL A 634 27.38 -9.44 -30.59
N THR A 635 27.76 -10.50 -31.31
CA THR A 635 27.25 -11.86 -31.10
C THR A 635 28.05 -12.56 -30.01
N ILE A 636 27.41 -12.89 -28.88
CA ILE A 636 27.95 -13.85 -27.90
C ILE A 636 27.27 -15.19 -28.16
N GLU A 637 28.00 -16.17 -28.69
CA GLU A 637 27.52 -17.55 -28.75
C GLU A 637 27.52 -18.18 -27.34
N PRO A 638 26.48 -18.93 -26.94
CA PRO A 638 26.34 -19.45 -25.56
C PRO A 638 27.29 -20.61 -25.21
N ALA A 639 28.27 -20.94 -26.03
CA ALA A 639 29.19 -22.04 -25.77
C ALA A 639 30.42 -21.95 -26.67
N GLN A 640 31.44 -21.20 -26.25
CA GLN A 640 32.87 -21.55 -26.37
C GLN A 640 33.73 -20.30 -26.10
N VAL A 641 34.45 -20.31 -24.99
CA VAL A 641 35.66 -19.48 -24.86
C VAL A 641 36.71 -20.12 -25.76
N ARG A 642 36.89 -19.57 -26.97
CA ARG A 642 38.12 -19.74 -27.75
C ARG A 642 38.62 -18.35 -28.14
N LEU A 643 39.73 -17.94 -27.54
CA LEU A 643 40.52 -16.81 -28.01
C LEU A 643 41.17 -17.24 -29.33
N THR A 644 40.71 -16.70 -30.45
CA THR A 644 41.47 -16.67 -31.69
C THR A 644 42.08 -15.29 -31.83
N HIS A 645 43.39 -15.18 -31.58
CA HIS A 645 44.18 -14.07 -32.09
C HIS A 645 44.23 -14.19 -33.62
N SER A 646 43.72 -13.18 -34.31
CA SER A 646 43.94 -12.97 -35.74
C SER A 646 44.99 -11.87 -35.89
N ASP A 647 46.25 -12.24 -36.08
CA ASP A 647 47.26 -11.39 -36.70
C ASP A 647 47.57 -12.01 -38.07
N GLU A 648 46.96 -11.45 -39.12
CA GLU A 648 47.50 -11.50 -40.48
C GLU A 648 47.37 -10.11 -41.09
N GLY A 649 48.50 -9.61 -41.61
CA GLY A 649 48.65 -8.33 -42.29
C GLY A 649 50.07 -8.22 -42.86
N GLU A 650 50.17 -8.59 -44.13
CA GLU A 650 51.34 -8.81 -45.01
C GLU A 650 52.19 -7.58 -45.40
N GLU A 651 53.32 -7.88 -46.08
CA GLU A 651 54.12 -7.09 -47.06
C GLU A 651 55.09 -6.02 -46.50
N VAL A 652 56.42 -6.26 -46.56
CA VAL A 652 57.38 -6.21 -47.69
C VAL A 652 58.64 -6.98 -47.31
#